data_AF-A0A7I8EXB5-F1
#
_entry.id   AF-A0A7I8EXB5-F1
#
_cell.length_a   1.000
_cell.length_b   1.000
_cell.length_c   1.000
_cell.angle_alpha   90.00
_cell.angle_beta   90.00
_cell.angle_gamma   90.00
#
_symmetry.space_group_name_H-M   'P 1'
#
loop_
_entity.id
_entity.type
_entity.pdbx_description
1 polymer ?
#
loop_
_entity_poly.entity_id
_entity_poly.type
_entity_poly.pdbx_seq_one_letter_code
_entity_poly.pdbx_strand_id
1 'polypeptide(L)'
;MTHSSVKIQIAPSSVPTTPSWFGEVTVLAHVLTQLGVLDAIQQRVQFARARFGHYDTIDFVVVLIGYAVSGEPTLKAFYERLCPFASTFMALFGRNDLPCHSTLSRFLAAFDQPSVEALRLLFQEDLVTRSTFGSPPGGLWDRLGHHWLLVDIDGTKQTARQRALPQTQDLPAPHRRFDHVCAKGYFGRKRGQVGRTRTTVLQPYTHQWLGTFSGPGNGKYREELRQALRAITAYAAAVELPLSHVIVRVDGLYGNTVPLQEILSSQCGVIGRSKQYAWLDLPEVQTRLQSTPDGQITHPESGTIRDLYDCLAVPLTPEGPMIRLLVATHPAGDHKPAIGVVRNETVYELFYTTLPPYAFLASDVLHLYLHRGSFETVLSDEDQEQDADRWVSRTPCGQDCWQVISQWVWNLRLELGQQLTPTAMRVTEFSPAQSVEPAAVVEPAAVVEPIAYGPPQWAHRSFTKGFAGSDFVLQPDGTLRCPADHPLTLQERRPERNGSVRMVYGARACHCRPCSLRDQCQESTTTRKPRQVSAVVWPTTSDPFASTAPPPPPIETSPMLRKPLPAPPPPEPAPFPVLWGDWPRCSIRRRWFQLLRSQTVLLSPETVPLEKKPASKPSDRHTRAQRAHWRLNWNERLACNARSSSAPPLSITLHGLPATFAQFFDFALVTAD
;
A
#
# COMPACT_ATOMS: atom_id res chain seq x y z
N MET A 1 17.88 -42.64 34.09
CA MET A 1 17.77 -41.57 33.08
C MET A 1 17.61 -42.25 31.73
N THR A 2 16.41 -42.21 31.14
CA THR A 2 16.16 -42.77 29.81
C THR A 2 16.85 -41.89 28.78
N HIS A 3 17.95 -42.38 28.20
CA HIS A 3 18.60 -41.70 27.10
C HIS A 3 17.59 -41.53 25.96
N SER A 4 17.46 -40.30 25.46
CA SER A 4 16.69 -39.97 24.27
C SER A 4 17.10 -40.87 23.10
N SER A 5 16.14 -41.47 22.40
CA SER A 5 16.34 -42.38 21.25
C SER A 5 16.81 -41.68 19.97
N VAL A 6 17.30 -40.45 20.07
CA VAL A 6 17.70 -39.63 18.92
C VAL A 6 19.16 -39.94 18.54
N LYS A 7 19.35 -40.51 17.34
CA LYS A 7 20.66 -40.71 16.73
C LYS A 7 21.04 -39.46 15.90
N ILE A 8 22.03 -38.71 16.35
CA ILE A 8 22.58 -37.55 15.64
C ILE A 8 23.85 -37.98 14.90
N GLN A 9 23.93 -37.70 13.59
CA GLN A 9 25.11 -37.97 12.75
C GLN A 9 25.66 -36.66 12.18
N ILE A 10 26.99 -36.57 12.08
CA ILE A 10 27.69 -35.37 11.58
C ILE A 10 28.57 -35.80 10.41
N ALA A 11 28.49 -35.07 9.30
CA ALA A 11 29.41 -35.20 8.17
C ALA A 11 30.38 -34.00 8.16
N PRO A 12 31.70 -34.20 7.99
CA PRO A 12 32.67 -33.10 7.96
C PRO A 12 32.64 -32.30 6.65
N SER A 13 32.00 -32.82 5.61
CA SER A 13 31.83 -32.14 4.33
C SER A 13 30.78 -31.04 4.43
N SER A 14 31.17 -29.82 4.06
CA SER A 14 30.21 -28.71 3.91
C SER A 14 29.35 -28.92 2.67
N VAL A 15 28.03 -28.90 2.83
CA VAL A 15 27.06 -28.97 1.74
C VAL A 15 26.18 -27.70 1.81
N PRO A 16 26.14 -26.89 0.74
CA PRO A 16 25.30 -25.69 0.73
C PRO A 16 23.83 -26.08 0.74
N THR A 17 23.03 -25.41 1.58
CA THR A 17 21.58 -25.56 1.59
C THR A 17 20.96 -24.63 0.56
N THR A 18 20.01 -25.13 -0.23
CA THR A 18 19.23 -24.32 -1.17
C THR A 18 18.58 -23.14 -0.43
N PRO A 19 18.70 -21.89 -0.94
CA PRO A 19 18.05 -20.75 -0.32
C PRO A 19 16.53 -20.95 -0.27
N SER A 20 15.87 -20.52 0.81
CA SER A 20 14.42 -20.68 0.96
C SER A 20 13.62 -19.96 -0.14
N TRP A 21 14.17 -18.89 -0.72
CA TRP A 21 13.56 -18.17 -1.83
C TRP A 21 13.78 -18.82 -3.21
N PHE A 22 14.55 -19.91 -3.31
CA PHE A 22 14.88 -20.51 -4.61
C PHE A 22 13.67 -21.13 -5.31
N GLY A 23 12.74 -21.70 -4.54
CA GLY A 23 11.47 -22.20 -5.09
C GLY A 23 10.64 -21.08 -5.72
N GLU A 24 10.60 -19.92 -5.06
CA GLU A 24 9.90 -18.74 -5.55
C GLU A 24 10.48 -18.22 -6.88
N VAL A 25 11.80 -18.10 -6.98
CA VAL A 25 12.42 -17.64 -8.23
C VAL A 25 12.30 -18.67 -9.35
N THR A 26 12.26 -19.97 -9.03
CA THR A 26 12.01 -21.04 -10.01
C THR A 26 10.64 -20.88 -10.65
N VAL A 27 9.60 -20.67 -9.83
CA VAL A 27 8.24 -20.46 -10.34
C VAL A 27 8.15 -19.18 -11.16
N LEU A 28 8.73 -18.08 -10.66
CA LEU A 28 8.73 -16.81 -11.38
C LEU A 28 9.47 -16.89 -12.71
N ALA A 29 10.62 -17.56 -12.77
CA ALA A 29 11.38 -17.72 -14.01
C ALA A 29 10.57 -18.49 -15.07
N HIS A 30 9.91 -19.58 -14.66
CA HIS A 30 9.03 -20.37 -15.54
C HIS A 30 7.85 -19.54 -16.04
N VAL A 31 7.12 -18.87 -15.14
CA VAL A 31 5.98 -18.01 -15.50
C VAL A 31 6.39 -16.88 -16.44
N LEU A 32 7.49 -16.17 -16.13
CA LEU A 32 7.98 -15.07 -16.97
C LEU A 32 8.42 -15.55 -18.36
N THR A 33 8.90 -16.79 -18.46
CA THR A 33 9.23 -17.42 -19.75
C THR A 33 7.96 -17.78 -20.52
N GLN A 34 7.00 -18.45 -19.88
CA GLN A 34 5.72 -18.84 -20.49
C GLN A 34 4.92 -17.63 -21.00
N LEU A 35 4.96 -16.52 -20.27
CA LEU A 35 4.29 -15.28 -20.66
C LEU A 35 5.08 -14.45 -21.69
N GLY A 36 6.26 -14.89 -22.13
CA GLY A 36 7.10 -14.17 -23.08
C GLY A 36 7.71 -12.86 -22.54
N VAL A 37 7.66 -12.63 -21.22
CA VAL A 37 8.17 -11.40 -20.59
C VAL A 37 9.68 -11.31 -20.71
N LEU A 38 10.39 -12.43 -20.53
CA LEU A 38 11.85 -12.45 -20.68
C LEU A 38 12.27 -12.12 -22.12
N ASP A 39 11.55 -12.66 -23.11
CA ASP A 39 11.80 -12.38 -24.53
C ASP A 39 11.49 -10.92 -24.86
N ALA A 40 10.39 -10.37 -24.33
CA ALA A 40 10.05 -8.96 -24.49
C ALA A 40 11.14 -8.04 -23.91
N ILE A 41 11.71 -8.39 -22.75
CA ILE A 41 12.85 -7.65 -22.16
C ILE A 41 14.06 -7.72 -23.08
N GLN A 42 14.41 -8.90 -23.61
CA GLN A 42 15.55 -9.08 -24.52
C GLN A 42 15.40 -8.26 -25.80
N GLN A 43 14.19 -8.22 -26.36
CA GLN A 43 13.93 -7.54 -27.63
C GLN A 43 13.83 -6.02 -27.48
N ARG A 44 13.26 -5.52 -26.38
CA ARG A 44 12.84 -4.11 -26.26
C ARG A 44 13.70 -3.28 -25.31
N VAL A 45 14.42 -3.89 -24.36
CA VAL A 45 15.33 -3.19 -23.46
C VAL A 45 16.77 -3.25 -23.99
N GLN A 46 16.94 -2.65 -25.17
CA GLN A 46 18.20 -2.64 -25.92
C GLN A 46 19.16 -1.57 -25.39
N PHE A 47 20.04 -1.95 -24.46
CA PHE A 47 21.00 -1.02 -23.88
C PHE A 47 22.37 -1.07 -24.58
N ALA A 48 22.72 0.02 -25.25
CA ALA A 48 23.91 0.13 -26.10
C ALA A 48 25.14 0.58 -25.32
N ARG A 49 25.84 -0.37 -24.69
CA ARG A 49 27.15 -0.10 -24.05
C ARG A 49 28.28 -0.69 -24.86
N ALA A 50 29.38 0.04 -24.99
CA ALA A 50 30.54 -0.39 -25.75
C ALA A 50 31.18 -1.71 -25.29
N ARG A 51 31.05 -2.09 -24.01
CA ARG A 51 31.65 -3.31 -23.43
C ARG A 51 30.79 -3.89 -22.30
N PHE A 52 30.19 -5.07 -22.52
CA PHE A 52 29.64 -5.92 -21.45
C PHE A 52 30.40 -7.23 -21.25
N GLY A 53 31.42 -7.51 -22.08
CA GLY A 53 32.12 -8.78 -22.04
C GLY A 53 31.33 -9.81 -22.82
N HIS A 54 30.59 -10.68 -22.13
CA HIS A 54 29.79 -11.75 -22.72
C HIS A 54 28.29 -11.64 -22.35
N TYR A 55 27.92 -10.62 -21.56
CA TYR A 55 26.57 -10.43 -21.03
C TYR A 55 25.76 -9.43 -21.84
N ASP A 56 24.44 -9.54 -21.80
CA ASP A 56 23.48 -8.55 -22.28
C ASP A 56 22.54 -8.08 -21.15
N THR A 57 21.59 -7.17 -21.44
CA THR A 57 20.68 -6.57 -20.45
C THR A 57 19.97 -7.62 -19.60
N ILE A 58 19.46 -8.68 -20.25
CA ILE A 58 18.71 -9.74 -19.58
C ILE A 58 19.52 -10.42 -18.47
N ASP A 59 20.84 -10.60 -18.66
CA ASP A 59 21.72 -11.24 -17.68
C ASP A 59 21.79 -10.46 -16.37
N PHE A 60 21.61 -9.14 -16.41
CA PHE A 60 21.56 -8.29 -15.23
C PHE A 60 20.15 -8.18 -14.64
N VAL A 61 19.12 -8.13 -15.51
CA VAL A 61 17.73 -8.05 -15.06
C VAL A 61 17.33 -9.30 -14.27
N VAL A 62 17.72 -10.50 -14.70
CA VAL A 62 17.39 -11.75 -13.98
C VAL A 62 18.08 -11.82 -12.61
N VAL A 63 19.28 -11.24 -12.48
CA VAL A 63 19.97 -11.10 -11.18
C VAL A 63 19.20 -10.15 -10.26
N LEU A 64 18.66 -9.05 -10.79
CA LEU A 64 17.86 -8.10 -10.01
C LEU A 64 16.49 -8.69 -9.63
N ILE A 65 15.87 -9.50 -10.50
CA ILE A 65 14.66 -10.27 -10.18
C ILE A 65 14.96 -11.22 -9.02
N GLY A 66 16.03 -12.03 -9.13
CA GLY A 66 16.45 -12.91 -8.04
C GLY A 66 16.72 -12.17 -6.74
N TYR A 67 17.35 -11.00 -6.81
CA TYR A 67 17.60 -10.16 -5.63
C TYR A 67 16.29 -9.64 -5.00
N ALA A 68 15.36 -9.13 -5.80
CA ALA A 68 14.04 -8.67 -5.34
C ALA A 68 13.20 -9.81 -4.73
N VAL A 69 13.31 -11.03 -5.28
CA VAL A 69 12.66 -12.23 -4.75
C VAL A 69 13.29 -12.64 -3.41
N SER A 70 14.61 -12.57 -3.32
CA SER A 70 15.36 -13.11 -2.19
C SER A 70 15.03 -12.43 -0.85
N GLY A 71 14.82 -11.11 -0.85
CA GLY A 71 14.74 -10.30 0.37
C GLY A 71 16.05 -10.23 1.15
N GLU A 72 17.18 -10.67 0.58
CA GLU A 72 18.49 -10.60 1.21
C GLU A 72 18.87 -9.13 1.46
N PRO A 73 19.51 -8.77 2.58
CA PRO A 73 19.67 -7.37 3.00
C PRO A 73 20.68 -6.59 2.14
N THR A 74 21.54 -7.27 1.40
CA THR A 74 22.54 -6.64 0.52
C THR A 74 22.77 -7.49 -0.71
N LEU A 75 23.20 -6.88 -1.82
CA LEU A 75 23.67 -7.61 -3.00
C LEU A 75 24.79 -8.59 -2.64
N LYS A 76 25.69 -8.22 -1.72
CA LYS A 76 26.76 -9.12 -1.26
C LYS A 76 26.18 -10.41 -0.64
N ALA A 77 25.25 -10.28 0.30
CA ALA A 77 24.60 -11.43 0.94
C ALA A 77 23.84 -12.29 -0.09
N PHE A 78 23.15 -11.64 -1.03
CA PHE A 78 22.49 -12.33 -2.14
C PHE A 78 23.48 -13.15 -2.98
N TYR A 79 24.59 -12.55 -3.43
CA TYR A 79 25.62 -13.26 -4.20
C TYR A 79 26.27 -14.40 -3.41
N GLU A 80 26.54 -14.22 -2.12
CA GLU A 80 27.11 -15.27 -1.26
C GLU A 80 26.16 -16.47 -1.13
N ARG A 81 24.85 -16.22 -1.00
CA ARG A 81 23.82 -17.27 -0.91
C ARG A 81 23.54 -17.92 -2.26
N LEU A 82 23.62 -17.16 -3.35
CA LEU A 82 23.38 -17.63 -4.71
C LEU A 82 24.56 -18.41 -5.29
N CYS A 83 25.81 -18.07 -4.93
CA CYS A 83 27.03 -18.60 -5.55
C CYS A 83 27.04 -20.14 -5.73
N PRO A 84 26.66 -20.96 -4.73
CA PRO A 84 26.67 -22.42 -4.88
C PRO A 84 25.65 -22.95 -5.91
N PHE A 85 24.66 -22.14 -6.28
CA PHE A 85 23.56 -22.47 -7.17
C PHE A 85 23.54 -21.60 -8.42
N ALA A 86 24.64 -20.87 -8.71
CA ALA A 86 24.68 -19.86 -9.76
C ALA A 86 24.36 -20.43 -11.15
N SER A 87 24.90 -21.60 -11.49
CA SER A 87 24.64 -22.28 -12.76
C SER A 87 23.16 -22.66 -12.89
N THR A 88 22.61 -23.33 -11.87
CA THR A 88 21.20 -23.70 -11.79
C THR A 88 20.29 -22.47 -11.91
N PHE A 89 20.62 -21.39 -11.20
CA PHE A 89 19.86 -20.15 -11.22
C PHE A 89 19.85 -19.49 -12.60
N MET A 90 21.02 -19.31 -13.23
CA MET A 90 21.08 -18.68 -14.57
C MET A 90 20.37 -19.55 -15.61
N ALA A 91 20.47 -20.87 -15.46
CA ALA A 91 19.81 -21.84 -16.30
C ALA A 91 18.26 -21.75 -16.26
N LEU A 92 17.66 -21.31 -15.14
CA LEU A 92 16.21 -21.02 -15.05
C LEU A 92 15.76 -19.97 -16.07
N PHE A 93 16.66 -19.04 -16.42
CA PHE A 93 16.39 -17.93 -17.33
C PHE A 93 17.01 -18.16 -18.72
N GLY A 94 17.42 -19.40 -19.03
CA GLY A 94 18.07 -19.73 -20.31
C GLY A 94 19.46 -19.09 -20.49
N ARG A 95 20.18 -18.77 -19.40
CA ARG A 95 21.50 -18.14 -19.42
C ARG A 95 22.58 -19.07 -18.84
N ASN A 96 23.84 -18.91 -19.25
CA ASN A 96 24.95 -19.76 -18.76
C ASN A 96 25.61 -19.20 -17.50
N ASP A 97 26.17 -18.00 -17.58
CA ASP A 97 27.07 -17.45 -16.58
C ASP A 97 26.41 -16.34 -15.76
N LEU A 98 26.68 -16.36 -14.45
CA LEU A 98 26.21 -15.32 -13.52
C LEU A 98 27.15 -14.10 -13.59
N PRO A 99 26.65 -12.89 -13.93
CA PRO A 99 27.48 -11.70 -13.87
C PRO A 99 27.97 -11.43 -12.46
N CYS A 100 29.28 -11.22 -12.29
CA CYS A 100 29.83 -10.90 -10.99
C CYS A 100 29.35 -9.53 -10.47
N HIS A 101 29.40 -9.32 -9.16
CA HIS A 101 28.95 -8.10 -8.49
C HIS A 101 29.53 -6.81 -9.09
N SER A 102 30.82 -6.80 -9.47
CA SER A 102 31.46 -5.62 -10.08
C SER A 102 30.95 -5.34 -11.50
N THR A 103 30.49 -6.36 -12.22
CA THR A 103 29.91 -6.19 -13.56
C THR A 103 28.48 -5.69 -13.46
N LEU A 104 27.67 -6.21 -12.53
CA LEU A 104 26.33 -5.66 -12.21
C LEU A 104 26.42 -4.18 -11.81
N SER A 105 27.32 -3.83 -10.90
CA SER A 105 27.51 -2.43 -10.49
C SER A 105 27.89 -1.52 -11.66
N ARG A 106 28.75 -2.00 -12.57
CA ARG A 106 29.12 -1.27 -13.79
C ARG A 106 27.98 -1.18 -14.81
N PHE A 107 27.08 -2.16 -14.87
CA PHE A 107 25.87 -2.12 -15.70
C PHE A 107 24.92 -1.05 -15.17
N LEU A 108 24.57 -1.11 -13.88
CA LEU A 108 23.68 -0.14 -13.24
C LEU A 108 24.22 1.29 -13.31
N ALA A 109 25.53 1.47 -13.17
CA ALA A 109 26.17 2.79 -13.31
C ALA A 109 26.14 3.34 -14.74
N ALA A 110 25.97 2.49 -15.76
CA ALA A 110 25.93 2.90 -17.16
C ALA A 110 24.52 2.96 -17.74
N PHE A 111 23.54 2.27 -17.13
CA PHE A 111 22.16 2.18 -17.60
C PHE A 111 21.59 3.57 -17.89
N ASP A 112 20.85 3.71 -18.99
CA ASP A 112 20.42 4.99 -19.53
C ASP A 112 18.90 5.19 -19.45
N GLN A 113 18.46 6.44 -19.70
CA GLN A 113 17.06 6.80 -19.60
C GLN A 113 16.17 6.03 -20.60
N PRO A 114 16.53 5.91 -21.90
CA PRO A 114 15.68 5.16 -22.84
C PRO A 114 15.45 3.71 -22.42
N SER A 115 16.47 3.04 -21.87
CA SER A 115 16.32 1.66 -21.39
C SER A 115 15.43 1.56 -20.15
N VAL A 116 15.48 2.53 -19.23
CA VAL A 116 14.54 2.60 -18.09
C VAL A 116 13.11 2.81 -18.57
N GLU A 117 12.89 3.72 -19.53
CA GLU A 117 11.54 3.95 -20.06
C GLU A 117 10.99 2.73 -20.83
N ALA A 118 11.84 2.02 -21.57
CA ALA A 118 11.46 0.75 -22.20
C ALA A 118 11.05 -0.30 -21.15
N LEU A 119 11.78 -0.37 -20.03
CA LEU A 119 11.45 -1.27 -18.92
C LEU A 119 10.14 -0.87 -18.23
N ARG A 120 9.88 0.42 -18.02
CA ARG A 120 8.62 0.94 -17.47
C ARG A 120 7.43 0.62 -18.37
N LEU A 121 7.59 0.79 -19.68
CA LEU A 121 6.56 0.47 -20.65
C LEU A 121 6.23 -1.02 -20.64
N LEU A 122 7.27 -1.89 -20.63
CA LEU A 122 7.07 -3.33 -20.50
C LEU A 122 6.35 -3.72 -19.22
N PHE A 123 6.79 -3.18 -18.08
CA PHE A 123 6.12 -3.40 -16.79
C PHE A 123 4.63 -3.04 -16.85
N GLN A 124 4.29 -1.93 -17.49
CA GLN A 124 2.91 -1.48 -17.62
C GLN A 124 2.07 -2.38 -18.55
N GLU A 125 2.58 -2.71 -19.73
CA GLU A 125 1.90 -3.59 -20.68
C GLU A 125 1.66 -4.99 -20.08
N ASP A 126 2.65 -5.47 -19.36
CA ASP A 126 2.64 -6.75 -18.69
C ASP A 126 1.67 -6.76 -17.47
N LEU A 127 1.55 -5.65 -16.75
CA LEU A 127 0.51 -5.47 -15.73
C LEU A 127 -0.90 -5.54 -16.32
N VAL A 128 -1.16 -4.84 -17.43
CA VAL A 128 -2.52 -4.77 -18.00
C VAL A 128 -2.93 -6.04 -18.73
N THR A 129 -1.98 -6.79 -19.29
CA THR A 129 -2.25 -8.08 -19.93
C THR A 129 -2.61 -9.17 -18.92
N ARG A 130 -2.17 -9.04 -17.66
CA ARG A 130 -2.46 -10.00 -16.60
C ARG A 130 -3.64 -9.59 -15.73
N SER A 131 -4.85 -10.01 -16.13
CA SER A 131 -6.09 -9.74 -15.39
C SER A 131 -6.44 -10.86 -14.39
N THR A 132 -5.72 -10.93 -13.25
CA THR A 132 -6.00 -11.96 -12.22
C THR A 132 -7.06 -11.57 -11.19
N PHE A 133 -7.39 -10.27 -11.10
CA PHE A 133 -8.38 -9.73 -10.14
C PHE A 133 -9.78 -9.55 -10.75
N GLY A 134 -10.05 -10.11 -11.94
CA GLY A 134 -11.35 -10.03 -12.60
C GLY A 134 -11.66 -8.64 -13.17
N SER A 135 -12.80 -8.52 -13.85
CA SER A 135 -13.33 -7.25 -14.36
C SER A 135 -14.67 -6.91 -13.68
N PRO A 136 -14.80 -5.76 -13.00
CA PRO A 136 -13.75 -4.78 -12.73
C PRO A 136 -12.74 -5.25 -11.67
N PRO A 137 -11.47 -4.81 -11.69
CA PRO A 137 -10.39 -5.24 -10.78
C PRO A 137 -10.51 -4.65 -9.36
N GLY A 138 -11.73 -4.43 -8.87
CA GLY A 138 -12.05 -3.66 -7.67
C GLY A 138 -12.46 -2.23 -7.97
N GLY A 139 -12.87 -1.49 -6.94
CA GLY A 139 -13.30 -0.12 -7.12
C GLY A 139 -14.13 0.45 -6.00
N LEU A 140 -14.66 1.63 -6.28
CA LEU A 140 -15.62 2.35 -5.47
C LEU A 140 -16.95 2.37 -6.23
N TRP A 141 -18.06 2.08 -5.56
CA TRP A 141 -19.39 2.32 -6.11
C TRP A 141 -19.98 3.52 -5.40
N ASP A 142 -20.40 4.51 -6.18
CA ASP A 142 -20.99 5.74 -5.66
C ASP A 142 -22.43 5.52 -5.18
N ARG A 143 -23.05 6.60 -4.68
CA ARG A 143 -24.44 6.56 -4.22
C ARG A 143 -25.48 6.33 -5.32
N LEU A 144 -25.07 6.32 -6.59
CA LEU A 144 -25.92 5.96 -7.74
C LEU A 144 -25.64 4.53 -8.24
N GLY A 145 -24.69 3.82 -7.62
CA GLY A 145 -24.25 2.50 -8.05
C GLY A 145 -23.30 2.50 -9.24
N HIS A 146 -22.78 3.66 -9.67
CA HIS A 146 -21.76 3.71 -10.71
C HIS A 146 -20.40 3.31 -10.14
N HIS A 147 -19.63 2.55 -10.92
CA HIS A 147 -18.29 2.10 -10.57
C HIS A 147 -17.23 3.16 -10.90
N TRP A 148 -16.28 3.34 -9.99
CA TRP A 148 -15.16 4.27 -10.07
C TRP A 148 -13.85 3.57 -9.71
N LEU A 149 -12.76 3.95 -10.39
CA LEU A 149 -11.40 3.51 -10.07
C LEU A 149 -10.64 4.63 -9.37
N LEU A 150 -10.37 4.49 -8.08
CA LEU A 150 -9.45 5.36 -7.35
C LEU A 150 -8.00 4.89 -7.55
N VAL A 151 -7.08 5.82 -7.78
CA VAL A 151 -5.63 5.58 -7.86
C VAL A 151 -4.90 6.59 -6.99
N ASP A 152 -3.95 6.13 -6.19
CA ASP A 152 -3.10 6.97 -5.35
C ASP A 152 -1.83 7.39 -6.07
N ILE A 153 -1.47 8.67 -5.95
CA ILE A 153 -0.14 9.18 -6.31
C ILE A 153 0.51 9.76 -5.06
N ASP A 154 1.67 9.23 -4.70
CA ASP A 154 2.41 9.72 -3.54
C ASP A 154 3.93 9.67 -3.71
N GLY A 155 4.61 10.64 -3.10
CA GLY A 155 6.06 10.77 -3.12
C GLY A 155 6.73 10.28 -1.84
N THR A 156 7.39 9.11 -1.89
CA THR A 156 8.24 8.62 -0.81
C THR A 156 9.63 9.24 -0.89
N LYS A 157 10.33 9.33 0.25
CA LYS A 157 11.64 9.99 0.32
C LYS A 157 12.67 9.08 0.96
N GLN A 158 13.80 8.88 0.30
CA GLN A 158 14.94 8.17 0.87
C GLN A 158 16.09 9.14 1.13
N THR A 159 16.58 9.16 2.38
CA THR A 159 17.60 10.12 2.81
C THR A 159 18.94 9.45 3.09
N ALA A 160 20.02 10.16 2.81
CA ALA A 160 21.38 9.76 3.16
C ALA A 160 22.08 10.86 3.98
N ARG A 161 22.97 10.41 4.88
CA ARG A 161 23.92 11.29 5.56
C ARG A 161 25.24 11.28 4.81
N GLN A 162 25.83 12.45 4.61
CA GLN A 162 27.14 12.56 4.00
C GLN A 162 28.21 12.56 5.09
N ARG A 163 29.17 11.65 4.99
CA ARG A 163 30.36 11.62 5.88
C ARG A 163 31.28 12.81 5.57
N ALA A 164 32.21 13.18 6.45
CA ALA A 164 33.25 14.13 6.08
C ALA A 164 34.06 13.58 4.88
N LEU A 165 34.46 14.46 3.96
CA LEU A 165 35.38 14.09 2.88
C LEU A 165 36.81 14.14 3.43
N PRO A 166 37.67 13.16 3.13
CA PRO A 166 39.08 13.23 3.52
C PRO A 166 39.75 14.36 2.73
N GLN A 167 40.36 15.30 3.45
CA GLN A 167 41.07 16.45 2.87
C GLN A 167 42.49 16.44 3.42
N THR A 168 43.38 15.70 2.76
CA THR A 168 44.83 15.75 3.01
C THR A 168 45.53 16.05 1.69
N GLN A 169 46.70 16.69 1.75
CA GLN A 169 47.46 17.08 0.55
C GLN A 169 47.89 15.87 -0.29
N ASP A 170 48.03 14.69 0.35
CA ASP A 170 48.47 13.45 -0.29
C ASP A 170 47.33 12.68 -0.98
N LEU A 171 46.08 13.15 -0.90
CA LEU A 171 44.93 12.46 -1.48
C LEU A 171 44.40 13.20 -2.72
N PRO A 172 43.87 12.46 -3.72
CA PRO A 172 43.20 13.08 -4.85
C PRO A 172 41.96 13.85 -4.38
N ALA A 173 41.52 14.82 -5.20
CA ALA A 173 40.34 15.63 -4.92
C ALA A 173 39.13 14.72 -4.54
N PRO A 174 38.59 14.86 -3.32
CA PRO A 174 37.53 13.98 -2.88
C PRO A 174 36.23 14.32 -3.63
N HIS A 175 35.51 13.29 -4.06
CA HIS A 175 34.19 13.44 -4.66
C HIS A 175 33.17 12.57 -3.94
N ARG A 176 31.91 12.99 -3.98
CA ARG A 176 30.79 12.25 -3.39
C ARG A 176 30.29 11.20 -4.38
N ARG A 177 29.98 10.02 -3.86
CA ARG A 177 29.49 8.87 -4.65
C ARG A 177 28.02 8.97 -5.06
N PHE A 178 27.23 9.81 -4.40
CA PHE A 178 25.77 9.87 -4.55
C PHE A 178 25.28 11.20 -5.13
N ASP A 179 26.16 12.09 -5.60
CA ASP A 179 25.76 13.43 -6.06
C ASP A 179 24.87 13.42 -7.30
N HIS A 180 24.92 12.36 -8.11
CA HIS A 180 24.06 12.21 -9.28
C HIS A 180 22.66 11.70 -8.94
N VAL A 181 22.49 10.95 -7.85
CA VAL A 181 21.23 10.28 -7.49
C VAL A 181 20.52 10.94 -6.30
N CYS A 182 21.25 11.74 -5.52
CA CYS A 182 20.76 12.47 -4.36
C CYS A 182 21.06 13.97 -4.49
N ALA A 183 20.17 14.80 -3.98
CA ALA A 183 20.39 16.24 -3.82
C ALA A 183 19.84 16.70 -2.47
N LYS A 184 20.09 17.96 -2.09
CA LYS A 184 19.43 18.58 -0.94
C LYS A 184 17.92 18.71 -1.21
N GLY A 185 17.11 18.68 -0.15
CA GLY A 185 15.67 18.72 -0.28
C GLY A 185 14.97 18.77 1.08
N TYR A 186 13.65 18.85 1.04
CA TYR A 186 12.79 18.78 2.21
C TYR A 186 12.40 17.33 2.47
N PHE A 187 12.97 16.71 3.49
CA PHE A 187 12.78 15.28 3.79
C PHE A 187 11.84 15.03 4.99
N GLY A 188 11.10 16.04 5.42
CA GLY A 188 10.20 15.94 6.57
C GLY A 188 10.94 15.54 7.84
N ARG A 189 10.48 14.47 8.49
CA ARG A 189 11.05 13.97 9.76
C ARG A 189 12.30 13.11 9.58
N LYS A 190 12.65 12.71 8.34
CA LYS A 190 13.81 11.84 8.08
C LYS A 190 15.12 12.61 8.30
N ARG A 191 16.03 12.02 9.09
CA ARG A 191 17.32 12.63 9.47
C ARG A 191 18.40 12.35 8.42
N GLY A 192 18.48 13.18 7.38
CA GLY A 192 19.54 13.13 6.36
C GLY A 192 19.88 14.51 5.79
N GLN A 193 21.02 14.61 5.10
CA GLN A 193 21.51 15.86 4.49
C GLN A 193 21.14 15.97 3.01
N VAL A 194 21.05 14.83 2.34
CA VAL A 194 20.64 14.69 0.95
C VAL A 194 19.67 13.52 0.84
N GLY A 195 18.96 13.43 -0.27
CA GLY A 195 18.02 12.34 -0.50
C GLY A 195 17.55 12.27 -1.94
N ARG A 196 16.62 11.36 -2.18
CA ARG A 196 15.89 11.13 -3.44
C ARG A 196 14.41 11.02 -3.09
N THR A 197 13.56 11.49 -4.00
CA THR A 197 12.11 11.28 -3.94
C THR A 197 11.72 10.25 -4.98
N ARG A 198 10.82 9.33 -4.62
CA ARG A 198 10.19 8.34 -5.49
C ARG A 198 8.69 8.55 -5.46
N THR A 199 8.14 9.06 -6.56
CA THR A 199 6.70 9.12 -6.81
C THR A 199 6.21 7.75 -7.26
N THR A 200 5.25 7.20 -6.54
CA THR A 200 4.65 5.89 -6.79
C THR A 200 3.17 6.05 -7.13
N VAL A 201 2.68 5.16 -8.00
CA VAL A 201 1.28 5.12 -8.43
C VAL A 201 0.69 3.78 -8.01
N LEU A 202 -0.32 3.79 -7.15
CA LEU A 202 -0.90 2.57 -6.56
C LEU A 202 -2.39 2.45 -6.84
N GLN A 203 -2.81 1.26 -7.23
CA GLN A 203 -4.22 0.87 -7.17
C GLN A 203 -4.54 0.32 -5.75
N PRO A 204 -5.37 1.00 -4.94
CA PRO A 204 -5.60 0.62 -3.54
C PRO A 204 -6.46 -0.64 -3.36
N TYR A 205 -7.18 -1.09 -4.38
CA TYR A 205 -8.08 -2.26 -4.30
C TYR A 205 -7.38 -3.60 -4.48
N THR A 206 -6.26 -3.61 -5.21
CA THR A 206 -5.42 -4.79 -5.49
C THR A 206 -4.02 -4.65 -4.89
N HIS A 207 -3.65 -3.43 -4.46
CA HIS A 207 -2.29 -3.04 -4.09
C HIS A 207 -1.26 -3.24 -5.22
N GLN A 208 -1.70 -3.28 -6.48
CA GLN A 208 -0.80 -3.30 -7.63
C GLN A 208 -0.22 -1.91 -7.86
N TRP A 209 1.09 -1.84 -8.08
CA TRP A 209 1.76 -0.63 -8.53
C TRP A 209 1.50 -0.42 -10.02
N LEU A 210 1.10 0.79 -10.42
CA LEU A 210 0.94 1.15 -11.83
C LEU A 210 2.18 1.85 -12.40
N GLY A 211 3.09 2.33 -11.52
CA GLY A 211 4.33 2.96 -11.95
C GLY A 211 5.14 3.59 -10.82
N THR A 212 6.43 3.83 -11.11
CA THR A 212 7.38 4.48 -10.21
C THR A 212 8.32 5.42 -10.96
N PHE A 213 8.46 6.63 -10.44
CA PHE A 213 9.21 7.72 -11.03
C PHE A 213 10.00 8.39 -9.92
N SER A 214 11.27 8.71 -10.16
CA SER A 214 12.11 9.25 -9.09
C SER A 214 13.01 10.36 -9.56
N GLY A 215 13.45 11.18 -8.62
CA GLY A 215 14.43 12.22 -8.86
C GLY A 215 15.25 12.57 -7.62
N PRO A 216 16.45 13.14 -7.80
CA PRO A 216 17.29 13.58 -6.69
C PRO A 216 16.61 14.70 -5.88
N GLY A 217 16.89 14.74 -4.58
CA GLY A 217 16.32 15.73 -3.66
C GLY A 217 14.81 15.58 -3.53
N ASN A 218 14.08 16.64 -3.85
CA ASN A 218 12.61 16.65 -3.90
C ASN A 218 12.05 16.03 -5.20
N GLY A 219 12.92 15.55 -6.08
CA GLY A 219 12.53 15.11 -7.41
C GLY A 219 12.00 16.27 -8.27
N LYS A 220 11.41 15.90 -9.41
CA LYS A 220 10.69 16.82 -10.28
C LYS A 220 9.21 16.46 -10.25
N TYR A 221 8.60 16.65 -9.09
CA TYR A 221 7.25 16.17 -8.77
C TYR A 221 6.16 16.47 -9.83
N ARG A 222 6.27 17.57 -10.60
CA ARG A 222 5.36 17.86 -11.73
C ARG A 222 5.62 17.00 -12.96
N GLU A 223 6.89 16.79 -13.33
CA GLU A 223 7.24 15.88 -14.43
C GLU A 223 6.81 14.44 -14.05
N GLU A 224 7.09 14.05 -12.81
CA GLU A 224 6.69 12.75 -12.24
C GLU A 224 5.16 12.60 -12.18
N LEU A 225 4.41 13.65 -11.81
CA LEU A 225 2.94 13.66 -11.86
C LEU A 225 2.42 13.43 -13.28
N ARG A 226 2.99 14.09 -14.29
CA ARG A 226 2.57 13.86 -15.69
C ARG A 226 2.86 12.44 -16.15
N GLN A 227 3.98 11.86 -15.72
CA GLN A 227 4.28 10.46 -16.01
C GLN A 227 3.29 9.51 -15.30
N ALA A 228 2.94 9.79 -14.05
CA ALA A 228 1.92 9.06 -13.31
C ALA A 228 0.55 9.13 -13.99
N LEU A 229 0.10 10.31 -14.42
CA LEU A 229 -1.17 10.48 -15.13
C LEU A 229 -1.19 9.72 -16.48
N ARG A 230 -0.06 9.65 -17.20
CA ARG A 230 0.05 8.80 -18.40
C ARG A 230 -0.09 7.32 -18.07
N ALA A 231 0.56 6.85 -17.00
CA ALA A 231 0.43 5.47 -16.54
C ALA A 231 -1.02 5.12 -16.18
N ILE A 232 -1.70 6.01 -15.45
CA ILE A 232 -3.12 5.88 -15.10
C ILE A 232 -4.00 5.85 -16.35
N THR A 233 -3.77 6.75 -17.31
CA THR A 233 -4.55 6.83 -18.55
C THR A 233 -4.46 5.53 -19.35
N ALA A 234 -3.24 5.00 -19.53
CA ALA A 234 -3.05 3.75 -20.26
C ALA A 234 -3.59 2.54 -19.49
N TYR A 235 -3.53 2.52 -18.15
CA TYR A 235 -4.18 1.49 -17.35
C TYR A 235 -5.71 1.53 -17.50
N ALA A 236 -6.32 2.73 -17.37
CA ALA A 236 -7.77 2.93 -17.52
C ALA A 236 -8.27 2.50 -18.90
N ALA A 237 -7.52 2.83 -19.96
CA ALA A 237 -7.82 2.38 -21.32
C ALA A 237 -7.79 0.86 -21.44
N ALA A 238 -6.82 0.19 -20.81
CA ALA A 238 -6.69 -1.26 -20.88
C ALA A 238 -7.77 -2.02 -20.09
N VAL A 239 -8.34 -1.40 -19.04
CA VAL A 239 -9.49 -1.96 -18.30
C VAL A 239 -10.83 -1.40 -18.81
N GLU A 240 -10.85 -0.76 -19.98
CA GLU A 240 -12.03 -0.22 -20.65
C GLU A 240 -12.86 0.75 -19.80
N LEU A 241 -12.21 1.51 -18.91
CA LEU A 241 -12.87 2.48 -18.05
C LEU A 241 -12.66 3.91 -18.57
N PRO A 242 -13.72 4.72 -18.74
CA PRO A 242 -13.58 6.11 -19.13
C PRO A 242 -12.85 6.91 -18.05
N LEU A 243 -12.03 7.89 -18.45
CA LEU A 243 -11.26 8.73 -17.51
C LEU A 243 -12.17 9.51 -16.55
N SER A 244 -13.41 9.79 -16.94
CA SER A 244 -14.42 10.40 -16.08
C SER A 244 -14.83 9.53 -14.88
N HIS A 245 -14.52 8.23 -14.90
CA HIS A 245 -14.73 7.28 -13.80
C HIS A 245 -13.43 6.94 -13.05
N VAL A 246 -12.32 7.62 -13.36
CA VAL A 246 -11.04 7.47 -12.67
C VAL A 246 -10.83 8.63 -11.71
N ILE A 247 -10.47 8.33 -10.45
CA ILE A 247 -10.21 9.32 -9.42
C ILE A 247 -8.73 9.25 -9.02
N VAL A 248 -8.02 10.35 -9.19
CA VAL A 248 -6.64 10.49 -8.70
C VAL A 248 -6.66 11.09 -7.30
N ARG A 249 -6.23 10.32 -6.30
CA ARG A 249 -6.07 10.79 -4.93
C ARG A 249 -4.62 11.21 -4.70
N VAL A 250 -4.42 12.47 -4.32
CA VAL A 250 -3.10 13.09 -4.16
C VAL A 250 -2.91 13.71 -2.78
N ASP A 251 -1.67 13.77 -2.32
CA ASP A 251 -1.31 14.37 -1.04
C ASP A 251 -1.17 15.91 -1.11
N GLY A 252 -0.78 16.52 0.01
CA GLY A 252 -0.58 17.98 0.08
C GLY A 252 0.61 18.52 -0.73
N LEU A 253 1.53 17.68 -1.23
CA LEU A 253 2.58 18.11 -2.15
C LEU A 253 1.96 18.77 -3.39
N TYR A 254 0.88 18.15 -3.90
CA TYR A 254 0.11 18.55 -5.07
C TYR A 254 -1.02 19.54 -4.76
N GLY A 255 -1.10 20.04 -3.52
CA GLY A 255 -2.16 20.93 -3.04
C GLY A 255 -2.16 22.38 -3.54
N ASN A 256 -1.52 22.64 -4.68
CA ASN A 256 -1.43 23.96 -5.32
C ASN A 256 -2.25 23.99 -6.62
N THR A 257 -2.59 25.19 -7.09
CA THR A 257 -3.33 25.41 -8.34
C THR A 257 -2.67 24.76 -9.55
N VAL A 258 -1.35 24.85 -9.67
CA VAL A 258 -0.62 24.39 -10.86
C VAL A 258 -0.64 22.86 -11.04
N PRO A 259 -0.26 22.01 -10.05
CA PRO A 259 -0.43 20.56 -10.17
C PRO A 259 -1.89 20.15 -10.37
N LEU A 260 -2.82 20.85 -9.74
CA LEU A 260 -4.25 20.59 -9.89
C LEU A 260 -4.73 20.83 -11.32
N GLN A 261 -4.31 21.92 -11.98
CA GLN A 261 -4.59 22.16 -13.40
C GLN A 261 -4.07 21.03 -14.30
N GLU A 262 -2.91 20.44 -13.98
CA GLU A 262 -2.38 19.30 -14.73
C GLU A 262 -3.26 18.06 -14.60
N ILE A 263 -3.81 17.79 -13.41
CA ILE A 263 -4.73 16.67 -13.19
C ILE A 263 -6.06 16.94 -13.91
N LEU A 264 -6.62 18.14 -13.80
CA LEU A 264 -7.87 18.50 -14.50
C LEU A 264 -7.74 18.36 -16.02
N SER A 265 -6.58 18.70 -16.58
CA SER A 265 -6.29 18.55 -18.01
C SER A 265 -6.22 17.09 -18.47
N SER A 266 -6.05 16.14 -17.55
CA SER A 266 -6.04 14.71 -17.84
C SER A 266 -7.43 14.06 -17.91
N GLN A 267 -8.50 14.84 -17.70
CA GLN A 267 -9.90 14.37 -17.65
C GLN A 267 -10.23 13.39 -16.52
N CYS A 268 -9.24 13.00 -15.71
CA CYS A 268 -9.46 12.22 -14.50
C CYS A 268 -10.11 13.10 -13.42
N GLY A 269 -10.95 12.48 -12.58
CA GLY A 269 -11.39 13.08 -11.35
C GLY A 269 -10.24 13.21 -10.34
N VAL A 270 -10.39 14.07 -9.34
CA VAL A 270 -9.35 14.30 -8.32
C VAL A 270 -9.93 14.41 -6.91
N ILE A 271 -9.16 13.95 -5.93
CA ILE A 271 -9.33 14.23 -4.51
C ILE A 271 -7.97 14.63 -3.94
N GLY A 272 -7.87 15.79 -3.30
CA GLY A 272 -6.62 16.20 -2.67
C GLY A 272 -6.82 17.21 -1.56
N ARG A 273 -5.75 17.45 -0.80
CA ARG A 273 -5.72 18.51 0.22
C ARG A 273 -5.07 19.75 -0.35
N SER A 274 -5.73 20.89 -0.24
CA SER A 274 -5.18 22.18 -0.62
C SER A 274 -4.29 22.74 0.49
N LYS A 275 -3.20 23.41 0.10
CA LYS A 275 -2.45 24.31 0.99
C LYS A 275 -2.69 25.78 0.66
N GLN A 276 -3.63 26.07 -0.25
CA GLN A 276 -3.98 27.41 -0.69
C GLN A 276 -5.06 28.01 0.20
N TYR A 277 -4.68 28.40 1.42
CA TYR A 277 -5.62 28.97 2.40
C TYR A 277 -6.16 30.35 2.01
N ALA A 278 -5.62 31.00 0.97
CA ALA A 278 -6.21 32.20 0.38
C ALA A 278 -7.61 31.95 -0.22
N TRP A 279 -7.97 30.69 -0.51
CA TRP A 279 -9.33 30.37 -0.96
C TRP A 279 -10.38 30.56 0.13
N LEU A 280 -9.99 30.58 1.40
CA LEU A 280 -10.91 30.95 2.48
C LEU A 280 -11.42 32.38 2.30
N ASP A 281 -10.67 33.26 1.65
CA ASP A 281 -11.01 34.68 1.47
C ASP A 281 -11.92 34.93 0.24
N LEU A 282 -12.25 33.88 -0.53
CA LEU A 282 -13.15 33.99 -1.68
C LEU A 282 -14.59 34.25 -1.24
N PRO A 283 -15.34 35.12 -1.92
CA PRO A 283 -16.71 35.47 -1.54
C PRO A 283 -17.65 34.27 -1.43
N GLU A 284 -17.52 33.30 -2.34
CA GLU A 284 -18.34 32.09 -2.38
C GLU A 284 -18.07 31.20 -1.16
N VAL A 285 -16.80 31.11 -0.73
CA VAL A 285 -16.39 30.34 0.44
C VAL A 285 -16.82 31.02 1.74
N GLN A 286 -16.64 32.34 1.84
CA GLN A 286 -17.10 33.12 3.00
C GLN A 286 -18.62 33.03 3.17
N THR A 287 -19.37 33.15 2.06
CA THR A 287 -20.83 33.00 2.07
C THR A 287 -21.22 31.61 2.57
N ARG A 288 -20.53 30.56 2.11
CA ARG A 288 -20.80 29.19 2.57
C ARG A 288 -20.49 29.02 4.05
N LEU A 289 -19.38 29.57 4.55
CA LEU A 289 -18.97 29.46 5.97
C LEU A 289 -19.93 30.17 6.95
N GLN A 290 -20.73 31.12 6.48
CA GLN A 290 -21.77 31.79 7.29
C GLN A 290 -23.06 30.95 7.43
N SER A 291 -23.22 29.91 6.62
CA SER A 291 -24.37 29.00 6.67
C SER A 291 -24.10 27.84 7.61
N THR A 292 -25.12 27.03 7.94
CA THR A 292 -24.94 25.82 8.76
C THR A 292 -23.99 24.82 8.08
N PRO A 293 -23.18 24.06 8.83
CA PRO A 293 -22.39 22.96 8.25
C PRO A 293 -23.28 21.94 7.52
N ASP A 294 -22.79 21.32 6.44
CA ASP A 294 -23.47 20.21 5.74
C ASP A 294 -23.46 18.93 6.57
N GLY A 295 -22.55 18.82 7.52
CA GLY A 295 -22.46 17.69 8.43
C GLY A 295 -21.30 17.83 9.39
N GLN A 296 -21.26 16.92 10.35
CA GLN A 296 -20.16 16.78 11.30
C GLN A 296 -19.52 15.41 11.14
N ILE A 297 -18.18 15.37 11.18
CA ILE A 297 -17.42 14.13 11.14
C ILE A 297 -16.50 14.06 12.33
N THR A 298 -16.60 12.95 13.05
CA THR A 298 -15.67 12.60 14.12
C THR A 298 -14.52 11.78 13.53
N HIS A 299 -13.29 12.27 13.67
CA HIS A 299 -12.13 11.48 13.30
C HIS A 299 -12.01 10.27 14.24
N PRO A 300 -11.93 9.04 13.71
CA PRO A 300 -12.05 7.83 14.53
C PRO A 300 -10.92 7.69 15.56
N GLU A 301 -9.69 8.08 15.21
CA GLU A 301 -8.55 7.97 16.13
C GLU A 301 -8.40 9.14 17.11
N SER A 302 -8.50 10.39 16.64
CA SER A 302 -8.28 11.57 17.48
C SER A 302 -9.52 12.05 18.23
N GLY A 303 -10.72 11.56 17.86
CA GLY A 303 -12.00 12.05 18.38
C GLY A 303 -12.34 13.48 17.98
N THR A 304 -11.52 14.12 17.14
CA THR A 304 -11.74 15.51 16.69
C THR A 304 -12.99 15.58 15.83
N ILE A 305 -13.97 16.35 16.28
CA ILE A 305 -15.18 16.66 15.52
C ILE A 305 -14.85 17.80 14.56
N ARG A 306 -15.15 17.59 13.28
CA ARG A 306 -15.01 18.58 12.22
C ARG A 306 -16.38 18.95 11.68
N ASP A 307 -16.69 20.24 11.68
CA ASP A 307 -17.78 20.77 10.87
C ASP A 307 -17.33 20.78 9.41
N LEU A 308 -18.22 20.37 8.50
CA LEU A 308 -17.95 20.35 7.07
C LEU A 308 -18.82 21.34 6.31
N TYR A 309 -18.17 22.04 5.39
CA TYR A 309 -18.78 23.00 4.49
C TYR A 309 -18.40 22.64 3.06
N ASP A 310 -19.40 22.42 2.22
CA ASP A 310 -19.31 22.01 0.83
C ASP A 310 -19.54 23.21 -0.08
N CYS A 311 -18.44 23.77 -0.58
CA CYS A 311 -18.45 24.85 -1.56
C CYS A 311 -18.46 24.22 -2.95
N LEU A 312 -19.65 24.09 -3.56
CA LEU A 312 -19.86 23.33 -4.80
C LEU A 312 -19.08 23.86 -6.01
N ALA A 313 -18.81 25.16 -6.06
CA ALA A 313 -18.14 25.79 -7.19
C ALA A 313 -17.23 26.93 -6.70
N VAL A 314 -15.92 26.67 -6.69
CA VAL A 314 -14.88 27.65 -6.33
C VAL A 314 -13.92 27.82 -7.50
N PRO A 315 -13.63 29.06 -7.94
CA PRO A 315 -12.71 29.30 -9.05
C PRO A 315 -11.28 28.94 -8.64
N LEU A 316 -10.63 28.06 -9.42
CA LEU A 316 -9.24 27.64 -9.15
C LEU A 316 -8.25 28.81 -9.31
N THR A 317 -8.51 29.65 -10.30
CA THR A 317 -7.89 30.94 -10.59
C THR A 317 -9.00 31.90 -11.02
N PRO A 318 -8.80 33.23 -11.04
CA PRO A 318 -9.85 34.18 -11.42
C PRO A 318 -10.57 33.88 -12.75
N GLU A 319 -9.84 33.34 -13.73
CA GLU A 319 -10.36 32.90 -15.04
C GLU A 319 -10.28 31.37 -15.22
N GLY A 320 -10.11 30.63 -14.12
CA GLY A 320 -9.84 29.19 -14.14
C GLY A 320 -11.08 28.30 -14.11
N PRO A 321 -10.88 26.97 -14.20
CA PRO A 321 -11.96 26.02 -13.98
C PRO A 321 -12.51 26.14 -12.55
N MET A 322 -13.80 25.83 -12.40
CA MET A 322 -14.44 25.71 -11.10
C MET A 322 -14.11 24.34 -10.50
N ILE A 323 -13.89 24.30 -9.19
CA ILE A 323 -13.68 23.08 -8.43
C ILE A 323 -14.57 23.05 -7.20
N ARG A 324 -14.99 21.86 -6.77
CA ARG A 324 -15.68 21.67 -5.50
C ARG A 324 -14.65 21.71 -4.37
N LEU A 325 -14.86 22.58 -3.40
CA LEU A 325 -13.98 22.78 -2.25
C LEU A 325 -14.73 22.41 -0.97
N LEU A 326 -14.15 21.51 -0.19
CA LEU A 326 -14.63 21.16 1.14
C LEU A 326 -13.75 21.88 2.15
N VAL A 327 -14.40 22.61 3.06
CA VAL A 327 -13.75 23.23 4.22
C VAL A 327 -14.14 22.44 5.45
N ALA A 328 -13.15 21.85 6.11
CA ALA A 328 -13.34 21.18 7.38
C ALA A 328 -12.81 22.07 8.51
N THR A 329 -13.62 22.33 9.52
CA THR A 329 -13.24 23.19 10.64
C THR A 329 -13.34 22.49 11.97
N HIS A 330 -12.43 22.79 12.88
CA HIS A 330 -12.52 22.34 14.27
C HIS A 330 -11.90 23.38 15.21
N PRO A 331 -12.25 23.40 16.51
CA PRO A 331 -11.64 24.30 17.47
C PRO A 331 -10.11 24.15 17.52
N ALA A 332 -9.39 25.26 17.64
CA ALA A 332 -7.95 25.25 17.85
C ALA A 332 -7.62 24.75 19.25
N GLY A 333 -6.65 23.84 19.35
CA GLY A 333 -6.09 23.41 20.63
C GLY A 333 -4.91 24.28 21.07
N ASP A 334 -4.33 23.95 22.23
CA ASP A 334 -3.17 24.65 22.84
C ASP A 334 -1.88 24.58 22.00
N HIS A 335 -1.86 23.77 20.97
CA HIS A 335 -0.70 23.55 20.12
C HIS A 335 -1.00 23.94 18.68
N LYS A 336 0.02 24.49 18.00
CA LYS A 336 -0.05 24.77 16.57
C LYS A 336 -0.46 23.50 15.83
N PRO A 337 -1.54 23.53 15.04
CA PRO A 337 -2.02 22.33 14.37
C PRO A 337 -0.97 21.87 13.34
N ALA A 338 -0.81 20.55 13.24
CA ALA A 338 0.10 19.96 12.26
C ALA A 338 -0.41 20.12 10.81
N ILE A 339 -1.73 20.25 10.66
CA ILE A 339 -2.46 20.36 9.39
C ILE A 339 -3.51 21.47 9.57
N GLY A 340 -3.70 22.29 8.54
CA GLY A 340 -4.65 23.40 8.58
C GLY A 340 -4.01 24.75 8.93
N VAL A 341 -4.82 25.80 8.85
CA VAL A 341 -4.47 27.16 9.31
C VAL A 341 -5.41 27.58 10.43
N VAL A 342 -4.88 28.26 11.44
CA VAL A 342 -5.70 28.82 12.52
C VAL A 342 -6.17 30.22 12.12
N ARG A 343 -7.48 30.48 12.18
CA ARG A 343 -8.09 31.81 12.09
C ARG A 343 -9.19 31.91 13.14
N ASN A 344 -9.16 32.95 13.97
CA ASN A 344 -10.16 33.19 15.04
C ASN A 344 -10.46 31.92 15.86
N GLU A 345 -9.41 31.34 16.47
CA GLU A 345 -9.52 30.14 17.32
C GLU A 345 -10.08 28.88 16.63
N THR A 346 -10.21 28.90 15.31
CA THR A 346 -10.70 27.79 14.50
C THR A 346 -9.61 27.33 13.55
N VAL A 347 -9.41 26.01 13.45
CA VAL A 347 -8.53 25.41 12.46
C VAL A 347 -9.33 25.13 11.20
N TYR A 348 -8.79 25.53 10.05
CA TYR A 348 -9.36 25.29 8.73
C TYR A 348 -8.48 24.33 7.96
N GLU A 349 -9.06 23.23 7.51
CA GLU A 349 -8.47 22.28 6.58
C GLU A 349 -9.21 22.36 5.23
N LEU A 350 -8.49 22.41 4.13
CA LEU A 350 -9.06 22.55 2.78
C LEU A 350 -8.85 21.27 1.96
N PHE A 351 -9.93 20.74 1.39
CA PHE A 351 -9.89 19.60 0.48
C PHE A 351 -10.58 19.98 -0.82
N TYR A 352 -10.04 19.57 -1.95
CA TYR A 352 -10.62 19.86 -3.26
C TYR A 352 -10.99 18.57 -3.98
N THR A 353 -12.02 18.65 -4.81
CA THR A 353 -12.46 17.51 -5.59
C THR A 353 -13.22 17.91 -6.86
N THR A 354 -13.27 17.01 -7.83
CA THR A 354 -14.19 17.08 -8.97
C THR A 354 -15.33 16.07 -8.86
N LEU A 355 -15.42 15.33 -7.75
CA LEU A 355 -16.46 14.32 -7.57
C LEU A 355 -17.84 14.99 -7.48
N PRO A 356 -18.85 14.48 -8.21
CA PRO A 356 -20.15 15.11 -8.27
C PRO A 356 -20.87 15.06 -6.91
N PRO A 357 -21.49 16.17 -6.46
CA PRO A 357 -22.15 16.24 -5.15
C PRO A 357 -23.37 15.31 -5.02
N TYR A 358 -24.03 14.99 -6.13
CA TYR A 358 -25.16 14.05 -6.14
C TYR A 358 -24.74 12.59 -5.93
N ALA A 359 -23.50 12.23 -6.26
CA ALA A 359 -23.00 10.86 -6.13
C ALA A 359 -22.08 10.68 -4.91
N PHE A 360 -21.46 11.77 -4.44
CA PHE A 360 -20.57 11.79 -3.29
C PHE A 360 -20.85 13.00 -2.40
N LEU A 361 -21.23 12.73 -1.16
CA LEU A 361 -21.37 13.75 -0.12
C LEU A 361 -20.01 14.33 0.25
N ALA A 362 -20.03 15.51 0.90
CA ALA A 362 -18.82 16.09 1.47
C ALA A 362 -18.13 15.13 2.44
N SER A 363 -18.93 14.36 3.20
CA SER A 363 -18.42 13.34 4.10
C SER A 363 -17.75 12.17 3.40
N ASP A 364 -18.34 11.68 2.31
CA ASP A 364 -17.77 10.59 1.51
C ASP A 364 -16.40 11.00 0.96
N VAL A 365 -16.28 12.21 0.41
CA VAL A 365 -15.02 12.75 -0.13
C VAL A 365 -13.96 12.88 0.96
N LEU A 366 -14.32 13.39 2.15
CA LEU A 366 -13.35 13.49 3.25
C LEU A 366 -12.92 12.10 3.74
N HIS A 367 -13.84 11.15 3.89
CA HIS A 367 -13.51 9.76 4.25
C HIS A 367 -12.60 9.12 3.21
N LEU A 368 -12.88 9.31 1.91
CA LEU A 368 -12.03 8.83 0.82
C LEU A 368 -10.63 9.45 0.88
N TYR A 369 -10.50 10.74 1.18
CA TYR A 369 -9.19 11.36 1.37
C TYR A 369 -8.45 10.78 2.58
N LEU A 370 -9.11 10.66 3.73
CA LEU A 370 -8.51 10.13 4.96
C LEU A 370 -8.13 8.64 4.84
N HIS A 371 -8.87 7.87 4.04
CA HIS A 371 -8.55 6.48 3.71
C HIS A 371 -7.22 6.33 2.96
N ARG A 372 -6.57 7.42 2.52
CA ARG A 372 -5.18 7.43 2.03
C ARG A 372 -4.20 6.88 3.07
N GLY A 373 -4.54 6.89 4.37
CA GLY A 373 -3.72 6.23 5.40
C GLY A 373 -3.43 4.74 5.13
N SER A 374 -4.30 4.05 4.38
CA SER A 374 -4.06 2.66 3.94
C SER A 374 -2.83 2.54 3.03
N PHE A 375 -2.49 3.58 2.26
CA PHE A 375 -1.30 3.62 1.40
C PHE A 375 0.00 3.43 2.19
N GLU A 376 0.10 4.04 3.37
CA GLU A 376 1.26 3.91 4.26
C GLU A 376 1.48 2.46 4.73
N THR A 377 0.39 1.68 4.85
CA THR A 377 0.47 0.25 5.18
C THR A 377 1.11 -0.53 4.03
N VAL A 378 0.76 -0.18 2.79
CA VAL A 378 1.32 -0.81 1.58
C VAL A 378 2.80 -0.52 1.44
N LEU A 379 3.20 0.73 1.66
CA LEU A 379 4.62 1.12 1.70
C LEU A 379 5.38 0.40 2.81
N SER A 380 4.80 0.30 4.01
CA SER A 380 5.45 -0.41 5.11
C SER A 380 5.66 -1.89 4.82
N ASP A 381 4.70 -2.53 4.17
CA ASP A 381 4.85 -3.91 3.70
C ASP A 381 5.90 -4.03 2.58
N GLU A 382 5.94 -3.09 1.62
CA GLU A 382 6.98 -3.05 0.56
C GLU A 382 8.39 -2.91 1.16
N ASP A 383 8.56 -2.02 2.13
CA ASP A 383 9.81 -1.82 2.86
C ASP A 383 10.25 -3.09 3.61
N GLN A 384 9.31 -3.83 4.20
CA GLN A 384 9.62 -5.07 4.95
C GLN A 384 9.97 -6.26 4.04
N GLU A 385 9.35 -6.34 2.87
CA GLU A 385 9.41 -7.56 2.05
C GLU A 385 10.37 -7.48 0.86
N GLN A 386 10.67 -6.27 0.39
CA GLN A 386 11.57 -6.05 -0.74
C GLN A 386 12.55 -4.89 -0.52
N ASP A 387 12.18 -3.89 0.30
CA ASP A 387 12.99 -2.70 0.56
C ASP A 387 13.37 -2.00 -0.77
N ALA A 388 12.35 -1.68 -1.58
CA ALA A 388 12.51 -1.14 -2.92
C ALA A 388 13.30 0.19 -2.96
N ASP A 389 13.30 0.96 -1.86
CA ASP A 389 14.04 2.22 -1.72
C ASP A 389 15.49 2.06 -1.25
N ARG A 390 15.99 0.83 -1.13
CA ARG A 390 17.40 0.59 -0.82
C ARG A 390 18.32 1.03 -1.94
N TRP A 391 19.53 1.44 -1.55
CA TRP A 391 20.54 1.89 -2.50
C TRP A 391 21.20 0.71 -3.23
N VAL A 392 20.80 0.50 -4.48
CA VAL A 392 21.36 -0.54 -5.37
C VAL A 392 22.30 0.09 -6.41
N SER A 393 22.01 1.31 -6.85
CA SER A 393 22.88 2.09 -7.74
C SER A 393 23.21 3.47 -7.19
N ARG A 394 24.26 4.06 -7.76
CA ARG A 394 24.69 5.45 -7.52
C ARG A 394 24.25 6.41 -8.62
N THR A 395 23.58 5.90 -9.65
CA THR A 395 23.06 6.67 -10.79
C THR A 395 21.53 6.65 -10.77
N PRO A 396 20.88 7.72 -11.25
CA PRO A 396 19.42 7.77 -11.33
C PRO A 396 18.80 6.60 -12.09
N CYS A 397 19.25 6.32 -13.31
CA CYS A 397 18.67 5.28 -14.16
C CYS A 397 18.92 3.88 -13.60
N GLY A 398 20.09 3.61 -13.03
CA GLY A 398 20.36 2.33 -12.38
C GLY A 398 19.52 2.10 -11.13
N GLN A 399 19.21 3.16 -10.37
CA GLN A 399 18.33 3.06 -9.20
C GLN A 399 16.86 2.87 -9.63
N ASP A 400 16.42 3.56 -10.69
CA ASP A 400 15.09 3.38 -11.26
C ASP A 400 14.89 1.97 -11.83
N CYS A 401 15.90 1.41 -12.51
CA CYS A 401 15.89 0.03 -13.00
C CYS A 401 15.58 -0.97 -11.86
N TRP A 402 16.24 -0.81 -10.71
CA TRP A 402 15.97 -1.60 -9.52
C TRP A 402 14.53 -1.40 -8.99
N GLN A 403 14.08 -0.15 -8.86
CA GLN A 403 12.76 0.16 -8.31
C GLN A 403 11.62 -0.41 -9.19
N VAL A 404 11.76 -0.31 -10.52
CA VAL A 404 10.79 -0.91 -11.47
C VAL A 404 10.75 -2.43 -11.32
N ILE A 405 11.91 -3.11 -11.29
CA ILE A 405 11.96 -4.57 -11.13
C ILE A 405 11.39 -5.02 -9.77
N SER A 406 11.67 -4.28 -8.69
CA SER A 406 11.13 -4.59 -7.37
C SER A 406 9.61 -4.54 -7.36
N GLN A 407 9.02 -3.47 -7.89
CA GLN A 407 7.56 -3.34 -7.98
C GLN A 407 6.93 -4.32 -8.96
N TRP A 408 7.65 -4.72 -10.01
CA TRP A 408 7.24 -5.80 -10.89
C TRP A 408 7.10 -7.12 -10.14
N VAL A 409 8.11 -7.50 -9.36
CA VAL A 409 8.06 -8.70 -8.51
C VAL A 409 6.93 -8.60 -7.47
N TRP A 410 6.66 -7.40 -6.93
CA TRP A 410 5.53 -7.18 -6.03
C TRP A 410 4.19 -7.53 -6.67
N ASN A 411 3.93 -6.99 -7.88
CA ASN A 411 2.70 -7.25 -8.62
C ASN A 411 2.57 -8.75 -8.97
N LEU A 412 3.65 -9.37 -9.44
CA LEU A 412 3.68 -10.81 -9.74
C LEU A 412 3.31 -11.66 -8.51
N ARG A 413 3.79 -11.32 -7.31
CA ARG A 413 3.43 -12.05 -6.09
C ARG A 413 1.94 -11.92 -5.75
N LEU A 414 1.34 -10.76 -5.98
CA LEU A 414 -0.10 -10.55 -5.77
C LEU A 414 -0.91 -11.41 -6.73
N GLU A 415 -0.57 -11.36 -8.01
CA GLU A 415 -1.29 -12.05 -9.08
C GLU A 415 -1.13 -13.57 -8.98
N LEU A 416 0.09 -14.06 -8.77
CA LEU A 416 0.36 -15.49 -8.58
C LEU A 416 -0.23 -16.01 -7.27
N GLY A 417 -0.23 -15.21 -6.21
CA GLY A 417 -0.92 -15.55 -4.97
C GLY A 417 -2.44 -15.69 -5.18
N GLN A 418 -3.03 -14.79 -5.97
CA GLN A 418 -4.46 -14.83 -6.30
C GLN A 418 -4.79 -16.02 -7.21
N GLN A 419 -3.91 -16.39 -8.15
CA GLN A 419 -4.07 -17.62 -8.95
C GLN A 419 -3.91 -18.90 -8.10
N LEU A 420 -2.97 -18.89 -7.16
CA LEU A 420 -2.70 -20.01 -6.26
C LEU A 420 -3.85 -20.26 -5.28
N THR A 421 -4.45 -19.21 -4.75
CA THR A 421 -5.59 -19.31 -3.83
C THR A 421 -6.59 -18.21 -4.17
N PRO A 422 -7.48 -18.45 -5.16
CA PRO A 422 -8.45 -17.48 -5.58
C PRO A 422 -9.33 -17.03 -4.42
N THR A 423 -9.43 -15.72 -4.24
CA THR A 423 -10.36 -15.11 -3.29
C THR A 423 -11.35 -14.22 -4.02
N ALA A 424 -12.61 -14.26 -3.59
CA ALA A 424 -13.62 -13.37 -4.14
C ALA A 424 -13.37 -11.91 -3.71
N MET A 425 -13.78 -10.97 -4.56
CA MET A 425 -13.83 -9.57 -4.17
C MET A 425 -14.71 -9.40 -2.94
N ARG A 426 -14.20 -8.74 -1.91
CA ARG A 426 -14.98 -8.32 -0.75
C ARG A 426 -15.56 -6.94 -1.05
N VAL A 427 -16.87 -6.80 -0.90
CA VAL A 427 -17.54 -5.50 -0.96
C VAL A 427 -17.90 -5.08 0.46
N THR A 428 -17.37 -3.93 0.90
CA THR A 428 -17.65 -3.34 2.20
C THR A 428 -18.41 -2.04 2.03
N GLU A 429 -19.40 -1.80 2.89
CA GLU A 429 -19.98 -0.47 3.04
C GLU A 429 -18.91 0.50 3.53
N PHE A 430 -18.58 1.48 2.69
CA PHE A 430 -17.58 2.51 2.98
C PHE A 430 -18.21 3.72 3.66
N SER A 431 -19.41 4.09 3.20
CA SER A 431 -20.22 5.16 3.81
C SER A 431 -21.69 4.74 3.76
N PRO A 432 -22.44 4.86 4.87
CA PRO A 432 -23.81 4.38 4.94
C PRO A 432 -24.74 5.14 3.99
N ALA A 433 -25.84 4.48 3.64
CA ALA A 433 -27.00 5.11 3.04
C ALA A 433 -27.49 6.27 3.92
N GLN A 434 -27.94 7.37 3.31
CA GLN A 434 -28.69 8.35 4.09
C GLN A 434 -30.06 7.76 4.40
N SER A 435 -30.38 7.61 5.68
CA SER A 435 -31.76 7.44 6.10
C SER A 435 -32.49 8.75 5.80
N VAL A 436 -33.45 8.71 4.87
CA VAL A 436 -34.48 9.74 4.79
C VAL A 436 -35.32 9.59 6.04
N GLU A 437 -34.91 10.19 7.15
CA GLU A 437 -35.87 10.48 8.20
C GLU A 437 -36.79 11.58 7.64
N PRO A 438 -38.09 11.30 7.43
CA PRO A 438 -39.02 12.36 7.08
C PRO A 438 -38.94 13.42 8.17
N ALA A 439 -38.81 14.68 7.75
CA ALA A 439 -38.70 15.84 8.62
C ALA A 439 -39.60 15.64 9.84
N ALA A 440 -38.98 15.53 11.02
CA ALA A 440 -39.70 15.42 12.26
C ALA A 440 -40.59 16.66 12.37
N VAL A 441 -41.89 16.44 12.14
CA VAL A 441 -42.92 17.27 12.75
C VAL A 441 -42.55 17.28 14.22
N VAL A 442 -42.36 18.47 14.78
CA VAL A 442 -42.14 18.66 16.21
C VAL A 442 -43.41 18.19 16.93
N GLU A 443 -43.50 16.89 17.17
CA GLU A 443 -44.37 16.32 18.17
C GLU A 443 -43.70 16.52 19.53
N PRO A 444 -44.46 16.93 20.56
CA PRO A 444 -43.91 17.16 21.88
C PRO A 444 -43.30 15.86 22.40
N ALA A 445 -42.09 15.99 22.94
CA ALA A 445 -41.23 14.92 23.43
C ALA A 445 -42.03 13.74 24.02
N ALA A 446 -42.11 12.65 23.26
CA ALA A 446 -42.41 11.35 23.84
C ALA A 446 -41.25 11.03 24.79
N VAL A 447 -41.57 10.97 26.08
CA VAL A 447 -40.68 10.48 27.12
C VAL A 447 -40.23 9.08 26.70
N VAL A 448 -38.97 8.98 26.25
CA VAL A 448 -38.32 7.70 26.00
C VAL A 448 -38.25 7.01 27.35
N GLU A 449 -39.10 6.00 27.56
CA GLU A 449 -38.91 5.12 28.72
C GLU A 449 -37.50 4.53 28.63
N PRO A 450 -36.70 4.64 29.70
CA PRO A 450 -35.35 4.14 29.70
C PRO A 450 -35.37 2.62 29.48
N ILE A 451 -34.78 2.16 28.38
CA ILE A 451 -34.51 0.74 28.15
C ILE A 451 -33.76 0.22 29.38
N ALA A 452 -34.43 -0.58 30.21
CA ALA A 452 -33.83 -1.18 31.38
C ALA A 452 -32.87 -2.28 30.90
N TYR A 453 -31.58 -2.13 31.18
CA TYR A 453 -30.60 -3.17 30.95
C TYR A 453 -30.43 -4.03 32.20
N GLY A 454 -30.33 -5.36 32.02
CA GLY A 454 -30.03 -6.31 33.08
C GLY A 454 -28.62 -6.15 33.66
N PRO A 455 -28.28 -6.88 34.74
CA PRO A 455 -27.00 -6.74 35.42
C PRO A 455 -25.81 -7.03 34.48
N PRO A 456 -24.67 -6.31 34.63
CA PRO A 456 -23.50 -6.47 33.77
C PRO A 456 -22.87 -7.86 33.91
N GLN A 457 -22.67 -8.54 32.79
CA GLN A 457 -21.90 -9.78 32.72
C GLN A 457 -20.43 -9.46 32.40
N TRP A 458 -19.55 -9.71 33.36
CA TRP A 458 -18.12 -9.38 33.27
C TRP A 458 -17.34 -10.37 32.40
N ALA A 459 -16.39 -9.87 31.62
CA ALA A 459 -15.46 -10.70 30.87
C ALA A 459 -14.63 -11.62 31.79
N HIS A 460 -14.41 -12.85 31.36
CA HIS A 460 -13.59 -13.84 32.07
C HIS A 460 -12.12 -13.41 32.20
N ARG A 461 -11.38 -14.13 33.05
CA ARG A 461 -9.97 -13.84 33.39
C ARG A 461 -9.13 -13.67 32.12
N SER A 462 -8.36 -12.58 32.08
CA SER A 462 -7.48 -12.26 30.94
C SER A 462 -6.27 -13.19 30.80
N PHE A 463 -5.91 -13.94 31.85
CA PHE A 463 -4.89 -15.00 31.88
C PHE A 463 -4.98 -15.76 33.22
N THR A 464 -4.29 -16.89 33.36
CA THR A 464 -4.46 -17.89 34.44
C THR A 464 -4.28 -17.40 35.89
N LYS A 465 -3.69 -16.22 36.13
CA LYS A 465 -3.40 -15.70 37.49
C LYS A 465 -3.91 -14.27 37.78
N GLY A 466 -4.54 -13.59 36.82
CA GLY A 466 -4.95 -12.20 36.98
C GLY A 466 -6.35 -12.00 37.59
N PHE A 467 -6.61 -10.81 38.12
CA PHE A 467 -7.96 -10.40 38.57
C PHE A 467 -8.98 -10.47 37.43
N ALA A 468 -10.11 -11.13 37.67
CA ALA A 468 -11.25 -11.21 36.77
C ALA A 468 -12.00 -9.88 36.71
N GLY A 469 -12.87 -9.68 35.71
CA GLY A 469 -13.72 -8.49 35.66
C GLY A 469 -14.65 -8.36 36.86
N SER A 470 -15.05 -9.48 37.47
CA SER A 470 -15.86 -9.53 38.70
C SER A 470 -15.14 -9.00 39.94
N ASP A 471 -13.82 -8.89 39.92
CA ASP A 471 -13.03 -8.37 41.05
C ASP A 471 -13.03 -6.83 41.08
N PHE A 472 -13.71 -6.18 40.13
CA PHE A 472 -13.82 -4.73 40.01
C PHE A 472 -15.24 -4.32 40.41
N VAL A 473 -15.36 -3.51 41.47
CA VAL A 473 -16.64 -3.19 42.10
C VAL A 473 -17.27 -1.97 41.43
N LEU A 474 -18.45 -2.15 40.84
CA LEU A 474 -19.25 -1.06 40.27
C LEU A 474 -19.70 -0.10 41.36
N GLN A 475 -19.45 1.19 41.14
CA GLN A 475 -19.80 2.28 42.04
C GLN A 475 -21.13 2.91 41.62
N PRO A 476 -21.85 3.59 42.55
CA PRO A 476 -23.10 4.30 42.25
C PRO A 476 -22.97 5.38 41.18
N ASP A 477 -21.78 5.95 41.00
CA ASP A 477 -21.46 6.96 39.98
C ASP A 477 -21.18 6.38 38.58
N GLY A 478 -21.31 5.06 38.43
CA GLY A 478 -21.07 4.35 37.17
C GLY A 478 -19.60 4.07 36.88
N THR A 479 -18.67 4.34 37.80
CA THR A 479 -17.26 3.93 37.69
C THR A 479 -17.01 2.55 38.31
N LEU A 480 -15.84 1.96 38.05
CA LEU A 480 -15.40 0.74 38.76
C LEU A 480 -14.25 1.04 39.70
N ARG A 481 -14.18 0.33 40.83
CA ARG A 481 -13.00 0.29 41.71
C ARG A 481 -12.27 -1.02 41.56
N CYS A 482 -10.95 -0.96 41.34
CA CYS A 482 -10.11 -2.17 41.33
C CYS A 482 -9.81 -2.67 42.76
N PRO A 483 -9.22 -3.87 42.92
CA PRO A 483 -8.81 -4.39 44.23
C PRO A 483 -7.80 -3.53 45.01
N ALA A 484 -7.11 -2.60 44.35
CA ALA A 484 -6.26 -1.58 44.98
C ALA A 484 -6.97 -0.23 45.19
N ASP A 485 -8.30 -0.21 45.11
CA ASP A 485 -9.16 0.95 45.33
C ASP A 485 -8.95 2.13 44.36
N HIS A 486 -8.38 1.87 43.17
CA HIS A 486 -8.24 2.88 42.13
C HIS A 486 -9.44 2.89 41.18
N PRO A 487 -9.90 4.07 40.73
CA PRO A 487 -11.05 4.20 39.84
C PRO A 487 -10.71 3.84 38.40
N LEU A 488 -11.66 3.20 37.72
CA LEU A 488 -11.72 2.94 36.30
C LEU A 488 -12.96 3.63 35.75
N THR A 489 -12.77 4.49 34.76
CA THR A 489 -13.86 5.22 34.11
C THR A 489 -14.33 4.47 32.88
N LEU A 490 -15.62 4.58 32.56
CA LEU A 490 -16.15 4.08 31.30
C LEU A 490 -15.48 4.83 30.13
N GLN A 491 -14.81 4.09 29.26
CA GLN A 491 -14.11 4.63 28.08
C GLN A 491 -14.93 4.45 26.81
N GLU A 492 -15.75 3.40 26.74
CA GLU A 492 -16.44 3.05 25.51
C GLU A 492 -17.75 2.29 25.78
N ARG A 493 -18.77 2.58 24.97
CA ARG A 493 -20.01 1.80 24.85
C ARG A 493 -20.15 1.35 23.40
N ARG A 494 -20.08 0.05 23.16
CA ARG A 494 -20.25 -0.54 21.82
C ARG A 494 -21.59 -1.27 21.76
N PRO A 495 -22.56 -0.81 20.96
CA PRO A 495 -23.73 -1.60 20.61
C PRO A 495 -23.29 -2.84 19.82
N GLU A 496 -23.78 -4.02 20.21
CA GLU A 496 -23.60 -5.26 19.44
C GLU A 496 -24.88 -5.57 18.64
N ARG A 497 -24.75 -6.37 17.56
CA ARG A 497 -25.85 -6.66 16.61
C ARG A 497 -27.09 -7.31 17.24
N ASN A 498 -26.97 -7.85 18.45
CA ASN A 498 -28.05 -8.51 19.20
C ASN A 498 -28.76 -7.58 20.21
N GLY A 499 -28.50 -6.27 20.16
CA GLY A 499 -29.10 -5.29 21.08
C GLY A 499 -28.41 -5.20 22.45
N SER A 500 -27.40 -6.04 22.73
CA SER A 500 -26.56 -5.89 23.91
C SER A 500 -25.58 -4.73 23.75
N VAL A 501 -25.12 -4.17 24.87
CA VAL A 501 -24.11 -3.11 24.89
C VAL A 501 -22.89 -3.60 25.65
N ARG A 502 -21.73 -3.56 24.99
CA ARG A 502 -20.43 -3.80 25.64
C ARG A 502 -19.89 -2.50 26.19
N MET A 503 -19.67 -2.48 27.50
CA MET A 503 -19.09 -1.38 28.25
C MET A 503 -17.62 -1.68 28.56
N VAL A 504 -16.71 -0.78 28.18
CA VAL A 504 -15.27 -0.93 28.44
C VAL A 504 -14.81 0.13 29.44
N TYR A 505 -14.27 -0.31 30.56
CA TYR A 505 -13.75 0.52 31.64
C TYR A 505 -12.23 0.49 31.64
N GLY A 506 -11.59 1.64 31.81
CA GLY A 506 -10.13 1.74 31.82
C GLY A 506 -9.58 2.52 33.00
N ALA A 507 -8.48 2.01 33.55
CA ALA A 507 -7.71 2.69 34.59
C ALA A 507 -6.82 3.77 33.99
N ARG A 508 -6.41 4.75 34.80
CA ARG A 508 -5.36 5.70 34.41
C ARG A 508 -3.98 5.08 34.61
N ALA A 509 -3.05 5.34 33.69
CA ALA A 509 -1.70 4.80 33.76
C ALA A 509 -0.93 5.25 35.02
N CYS A 510 -1.21 6.45 35.53
CA CYS A 510 -0.62 6.95 36.78
C CYS A 510 -1.05 6.13 38.02
N HIS A 511 -2.21 5.47 38.00
CA HIS A 511 -2.66 4.60 39.09
C HIS A 511 -2.07 3.19 38.95
N CYS A 512 -1.97 2.66 37.74
CA CYS A 512 -1.46 1.30 37.53
C CYS A 512 0.07 1.18 37.69
N ARG A 513 0.85 2.19 37.28
CA ARG A 513 2.32 2.12 37.27
C ARG A 513 2.95 1.94 38.66
N PRO A 514 2.55 2.68 39.71
CA PRO A 514 3.09 2.54 41.06
C PRO A 514 2.31 1.52 41.93
N CYS A 515 1.28 0.85 41.40
CA CYS A 515 0.40 -0.01 42.19
C CYS A 515 1.13 -1.28 42.68
N SER A 516 1.01 -1.58 43.98
CA SER A 516 1.58 -2.78 44.60
C SER A 516 0.99 -4.10 44.09
N LEU A 517 -0.23 -4.07 43.54
CA LEU A 517 -0.89 -5.24 42.95
C LEU A 517 -0.66 -5.38 41.44
N ARG A 518 0.22 -4.56 40.84
CA ARG A 518 0.41 -4.51 39.37
C ARG A 518 0.83 -5.85 38.77
N ASP A 519 1.77 -6.55 39.41
CA ASP A 519 2.32 -7.82 38.90
C ASP A 519 1.27 -8.94 38.88
N GLN A 520 0.30 -8.87 39.80
CA GLN A 520 -0.86 -9.78 39.83
C GLN A 520 -1.97 -9.31 38.87
N CYS A 521 -2.10 -8.01 38.62
CA CYS A 521 -3.17 -7.43 37.80
C CYS A 521 -2.87 -7.42 36.28
N GLN A 522 -1.60 -7.35 35.88
CA GLN A 522 -1.17 -7.30 34.48
C GLN A 522 -0.35 -8.55 34.11
N GLU A 523 -0.59 -9.10 32.92
CA GLU A 523 0.11 -10.30 32.41
C GLU A 523 1.62 -10.07 32.22
N SER A 524 2.04 -8.82 32.04
CA SER A 524 3.45 -8.44 31.91
C SER A 524 3.72 -7.08 32.55
N THR A 525 4.78 -6.99 33.34
CA THR A 525 5.28 -5.72 33.92
C THR A 525 5.81 -4.74 32.86
N THR A 526 6.05 -5.23 31.63
CA THR A 526 6.51 -4.43 30.48
C THR A 526 5.37 -3.74 29.72
N THR A 527 4.10 -4.08 29.98
CA THR A 527 2.97 -3.45 29.28
C THR A 527 2.88 -1.97 29.65
N ARG A 528 2.81 -1.12 28.62
CA ARG A 528 2.65 0.34 28.76
C ARG A 528 1.18 0.75 28.90
N LYS A 529 0.23 -0.16 28.63
CA LYS A 529 -1.20 0.10 28.66
C LYS A 529 -1.76 -0.11 30.09
N PRO A 530 -2.63 0.78 30.59
CA PRO A 530 -3.30 0.58 31.87
C PRO A 530 -4.30 -0.58 31.80
N ARG A 531 -4.76 -1.06 32.97
CA ARG A 531 -5.76 -2.14 33.05
C ARG A 531 -7.08 -1.70 32.42
N GLN A 532 -7.67 -2.59 31.62
CA GLN A 532 -9.03 -2.45 31.07
C GLN A 532 -9.88 -3.67 31.46
N VAL A 533 -11.16 -3.41 31.70
CA VAL A 533 -12.18 -4.42 32.06
C VAL A 533 -13.40 -4.17 31.20
N SER A 534 -14.04 -5.22 30.69
CA SER A 534 -15.28 -5.08 29.91
C SER A 534 -16.42 -5.87 30.54
N ALA A 535 -17.62 -5.31 30.43
CA ALA A 535 -18.89 -5.93 30.76
C ALA A 535 -19.83 -5.88 29.55
N VAL A 536 -20.74 -6.84 29.45
CA VAL A 536 -21.85 -6.84 28.49
C VAL A 536 -23.15 -6.71 29.27
N VAL A 537 -24.01 -5.77 28.87
CA VAL A 537 -25.36 -5.60 29.41
C VAL A 537 -26.40 -5.94 28.35
N TRP A 538 -27.48 -6.59 28.76
CA TRP A 538 -28.55 -7.07 27.87
C TRP A 538 -29.85 -6.31 28.15
N PRO A 539 -30.62 -5.94 27.12
CA PRO A 539 -31.91 -5.28 27.32
C PRO A 539 -32.91 -6.24 27.97
N THR A 540 -33.65 -5.75 28.97
CA THR A 540 -34.75 -6.49 29.62
C THR A 540 -36.02 -6.19 28.83
N THR A 541 -36.62 -7.20 28.20
CA THR A 541 -37.86 -7.04 27.43
C THR A 541 -39.03 -6.66 28.34
N SER A 542 -39.63 -5.49 28.12
CA SER A 542 -40.99 -5.18 28.52
C SER A 542 -41.95 -5.55 27.38
N ASP A 543 -42.95 -6.37 27.69
CA ASP A 543 -44.02 -6.80 26.76
C ASP A 543 -44.93 -5.62 26.35
N PRO A 544 -45.20 -5.42 25.04
CA PRO A 544 -46.28 -4.55 24.60
C PRO A 544 -47.34 -5.35 23.84
N PHE A 545 -48.47 -5.64 24.50
CA PHE A 545 -49.70 -6.06 23.82
C PHE A 545 -50.56 -4.83 23.46
N ALA A 546 -51.13 -4.91 22.26
CA ALA A 546 -52.34 -4.25 21.75
C ALA A 546 -52.23 -2.82 21.16
N SER A 547 -52.11 -2.78 19.83
CA SER A 547 -52.57 -1.71 18.94
C SER A 547 -53.86 -2.15 18.24
N THR A 548 -54.85 -1.26 18.11
CA THR A 548 -55.86 -1.14 17.02
C THR A 548 -56.57 0.21 17.24
N ALA A 549 -56.63 1.18 16.31
CA ALA A 549 -57.50 1.26 15.12
C ALA A 549 -57.26 2.64 14.36
N PRO A 550 -57.81 2.87 13.14
CA PRO A 550 -57.27 3.75 12.07
C PRO A 550 -57.88 5.18 11.95
N PRO A 551 -57.38 6.07 11.05
CA PRO A 551 -57.69 7.51 11.02
C PRO A 551 -58.76 7.94 9.96
N PRO A 552 -59.33 9.17 10.05
CA PRO A 552 -60.21 9.75 9.02
C PRO A 552 -59.54 10.82 8.12
N PRO A 553 -60.21 11.29 7.04
CA PRO A 553 -59.59 11.75 5.77
C PRO A 553 -59.55 13.30 5.58
N PRO A 554 -59.05 13.85 4.44
CA PRO A 554 -58.46 15.19 4.33
C PRO A 554 -59.40 16.27 3.77
N ILE A 555 -58.98 17.54 3.87
CA ILE A 555 -59.62 18.71 3.23
C ILE A 555 -58.57 19.55 2.47
N GLU A 556 -58.84 19.79 1.18
CA GLU A 556 -58.19 20.74 0.26
C GLU A 556 -58.65 22.19 0.55
N THR A 557 -57.98 23.32 0.27
CA THR A 557 -57.42 23.84 -0.99
C THR A 557 -56.64 25.17 -0.75
N SER A 558 -55.86 25.54 -1.77
CA SER A 558 -54.88 26.64 -2.04
C SER A 558 -55.37 28.12 -1.89
N PRO A 559 -54.72 29.22 -2.40
CA PRO A 559 -53.43 29.39 -3.14
C PRO A 559 -52.55 30.66 -2.84
N MET A 560 -51.31 30.61 -3.37
CA MET A 560 -50.49 31.68 -3.99
C MET A 560 -49.94 32.86 -3.17
N LEU A 561 -48.60 32.93 -3.06
CA LEU A 561 -47.85 34.11 -3.51
C LEU A 561 -46.41 33.74 -3.91
N ARG A 562 -46.05 34.02 -5.16
CA ARG A 562 -44.71 33.80 -5.74
C ARG A 562 -43.69 34.75 -5.12
N LYS A 563 -42.56 34.21 -4.64
CA LYS A 563 -41.31 34.93 -4.37
C LYS A 563 -40.21 34.35 -5.27
N PRO A 564 -39.18 35.13 -5.66
CA PRO A 564 -38.19 34.72 -6.67
C PRO A 564 -37.39 33.49 -6.23
N LEU A 565 -37.04 32.64 -7.19
CA LEU A 565 -36.31 31.38 -7.00
C LEU A 565 -35.07 31.56 -6.10
N PRO A 566 -34.94 30.78 -5.01
CA PRO A 566 -33.63 30.42 -4.48
C PRO A 566 -32.89 29.57 -5.53
N ALA A 567 -31.56 29.60 -5.49
CA ALA A 567 -30.72 28.64 -6.21
C ALA A 567 -31.26 27.21 -6.03
N PRO A 568 -31.14 26.33 -7.05
CA PRO A 568 -31.62 24.96 -6.94
C PRO A 568 -31.09 24.34 -5.64
N PRO A 569 -31.94 23.67 -4.84
CA PRO A 569 -31.46 22.95 -3.68
C PRO A 569 -30.36 21.97 -4.14
N PRO A 570 -29.34 21.72 -3.30
CA PRO A 570 -28.36 20.69 -3.62
C PRO A 570 -29.14 19.40 -3.95
N PRO A 571 -28.80 18.70 -5.03
CA PRO A 571 -29.52 17.50 -5.44
C PRO A 571 -29.59 16.55 -4.24
N GLU A 572 -30.81 16.09 -3.90
CA GLU A 572 -30.99 15.13 -2.83
C GLU A 572 -30.04 13.95 -3.06
N PRO A 573 -29.14 13.66 -2.10
CA PRO A 573 -28.16 12.61 -2.28
C PRO A 573 -28.89 11.28 -2.40
N ALA A 574 -28.49 10.49 -3.40
CA ALA A 574 -29.11 9.22 -3.67
C ALA A 574 -29.04 8.28 -2.44
N PRO A 575 -30.08 7.46 -2.21
CA PRO A 575 -30.26 6.73 -0.96
C PRO A 575 -29.30 5.56 -0.77
N PHE A 576 -28.41 5.27 -1.72
CA PHE A 576 -27.53 4.12 -1.65
C PHE A 576 -26.24 4.41 -0.85
N PRO A 577 -25.66 3.41 -0.19
CA PRO A 577 -24.35 3.55 0.43
C PRO A 577 -23.24 3.70 -0.62
N VAL A 578 -22.12 4.28 -0.22
CA VAL A 578 -20.88 4.17 -0.98
C VAL A 578 -20.23 2.84 -0.64
N LEU A 579 -19.87 2.04 -1.65
CA LEU A 579 -19.28 0.70 -1.46
C LEU A 579 -17.82 0.67 -1.91
N TRP A 580 -17.01 -0.12 -1.22
CA TRP A 580 -15.59 -0.34 -1.52
C TRP A 580 -15.33 -1.83 -1.79
N GLY A 581 -14.86 -2.16 -3.00
CA GLY A 581 -14.63 -3.53 -3.47
C GLY A 581 -13.15 -3.86 -3.60
N ASP A 582 -12.69 -4.87 -2.86
CA ASP A 582 -11.27 -5.06 -2.57
C ASP A 582 -10.89 -6.52 -2.17
N TRP A 583 -9.61 -6.92 -2.20
CA TRP A 583 -9.13 -8.31 -1.90
C TRP A 583 -8.30 -8.47 -0.62
N PRO A 584 -8.10 -9.64 0.00
CA PRO A 584 -7.18 -9.74 1.16
C PRO A 584 -5.68 -9.69 0.75
N ARG A 585 -5.21 -8.58 0.14
CA ARG A 585 -3.93 -8.46 -0.61
C ARG A 585 -2.69 -8.82 0.17
N CYS A 586 -2.55 -8.30 1.41
CA CYS A 586 -1.44 -8.68 2.29
C CYS A 586 -1.45 -10.18 2.59
N SER A 587 -2.64 -10.79 2.75
CA SER A 587 -2.77 -12.23 2.96
C SER A 587 -2.42 -13.01 1.70
N ILE A 588 -2.86 -12.56 0.53
CA ILE A 588 -2.55 -13.18 -0.78
C ILE A 588 -1.04 -13.25 -0.98
N ARG A 589 -0.35 -12.10 -0.89
CA ARG A 589 1.11 -12.02 -1.07
C ARG A 589 1.88 -12.77 0.02
N ARG A 590 1.44 -12.70 1.29
CA ARG A 590 2.09 -13.42 2.39
C ARG A 590 1.95 -14.93 2.26
N ARG A 591 0.78 -15.43 1.89
CA ARG A 591 0.57 -16.87 1.61
C ARG A 591 1.47 -17.36 0.48
N TRP A 592 1.59 -16.59 -0.60
CA TRP A 592 2.47 -16.91 -1.72
C TRP A 592 3.92 -17.15 -1.27
N PHE A 593 4.54 -16.17 -0.60
CA PHE A 593 5.93 -16.34 -0.19
C PHE A 593 6.07 -17.35 0.95
N GLN A 594 5.12 -17.45 1.88
CA GLN A 594 5.18 -18.41 3.00
C GLN A 594 5.10 -19.85 2.48
N LEU A 595 4.22 -20.10 1.50
CA LEU A 595 4.15 -21.40 0.85
C LEU A 595 5.51 -21.72 0.24
N LEU A 596 5.96 -20.94 -0.75
CA LEU A 596 7.16 -21.28 -1.53
C LEU A 596 8.44 -21.32 -0.69
N ARG A 597 8.56 -20.49 0.35
CA ARG A 597 9.73 -20.50 1.25
C ARG A 597 9.74 -21.62 2.27
N SER A 598 8.63 -22.33 2.45
CA SER A 598 8.56 -23.54 3.28
C SER A 598 8.65 -24.84 2.48
N GLN A 599 8.65 -24.76 1.14
CA GLN A 599 8.72 -25.94 0.30
C GLN A 599 10.16 -26.45 0.12
N THR A 600 10.27 -27.77 -0.01
CA THR A 600 11.53 -28.41 -0.39
C THR A 600 11.76 -28.22 -1.88
N VAL A 601 12.99 -27.87 -2.24
CA VAL A 601 13.48 -27.79 -3.62
C VAL A 601 14.57 -28.82 -3.78
N LEU A 602 14.33 -29.84 -4.60
CA LEU A 602 15.31 -30.86 -4.94
C LEU A 602 15.94 -30.51 -6.28
N LEU A 603 17.25 -30.37 -6.28
CA LEU A 603 18.05 -30.22 -7.48
C LEU A 603 18.62 -31.60 -7.82
N SER A 604 18.34 -32.12 -9.02
CA SER A 604 18.78 -33.47 -9.40
C SER A 604 20.32 -33.58 -9.32
N PRO A 605 20.91 -34.72 -8.91
CA PRO A 605 22.36 -34.82 -8.66
C PRO A 605 23.26 -34.46 -9.87
N GLU A 606 22.76 -34.58 -11.09
CA GLU A 606 23.44 -34.13 -12.32
C GLU A 606 23.57 -32.60 -12.42
N THR A 607 22.84 -31.86 -11.59
CA THR A 607 22.70 -30.40 -11.65
C THR A 607 23.59 -29.64 -10.67
N VAL A 608 24.28 -30.34 -9.76
CA VAL A 608 25.33 -29.77 -8.91
C VAL A 608 26.66 -30.18 -9.52
N PRO A 609 27.41 -29.28 -10.19
CA PRO A 609 28.78 -29.61 -10.58
C PRO A 609 29.55 -29.87 -9.29
N LEU A 610 29.82 -31.14 -9.01
CA LEU A 610 30.80 -31.54 -8.01
C LEU A 610 32.17 -31.22 -8.65
N GLU A 611 32.56 -29.95 -8.67
CA GLU A 611 33.92 -29.57 -9.05
C GLU A 611 34.89 -30.09 -7.99
N LYS A 612 35.32 -31.35 -8.15
CA LYS A 612 36.76 -31.58 -8.14
C LYS A 612 37.30 -30.71 -9.26
N LYS A 613 37.97 -29.60 -8.93
CA LYS A 613 38.83 -28.89 -9.89
C LYS A 613 39.99 -29.82 -10.27
N PRO A 614 40.09 -30.38 -11.49
CA PRO A 614 41.35 -30.21 -12.20
C PRO A 614 41.42 -28.72 -12.56
N ALA A 615 42.61 -28.12 -12.49
CA ALA A 615 42.81 -26.71 -12.84
C ALA A 615 42.15 -26.41 -14.20
N SER A 616 40.98 -25.76 -14.17
CA SER A 616 40.30 -25.27 -15.35
C SER A 616 41.26 -24.33 -16.04
N LYS A 617 41.61 -24.59 -17.30
CA LYS A 617 42.25 -23.58 -18.14
C LYS A 617 41.49 -22.27 -17.95
N PRO A 618 42.16 -21.13 -17.71
CA PRO A 618 41.45 -19.85 -17.64
C PRO A 618 40.60 -19.74 -18.91
N SER A 619 39.33 -19.38 -18.76
CA SER A 619 38.43 -19.08 -19.88
C SER A 619 39.23 -18.34 -20.96
N ASP A 620 39.25 -18.85 -22.19
CA ASP A 620 40.03 -18.25 -23.27
C ASP A 620 39.81 -16.74 -23.24
N ARG A 621 40.90 -15.98 -23.07
CA ARG A 621 40.80 -14.53 -22.95
C ARG A 621 40.16 -14.01 -24.23
N HIS A 622 38.89 -13.59 -24.14
CA HIS A 622 38.17 -13.04 -25.28
C HIS A 622 39.04 -12.00 -25.97
N THR A 623 39.11 -12.04 -27.29
CA THR A 623 39.85 -11.03 -28.04
C THR A 623 39.21 -9.65 -27.83
N ARG A 624 39.96 -8.57 -28.12
CA ARG A 624 39.40 -7.21 -28.10
C ARG A 624 38.17 -7.10 -29.02
N ALA A 625 38.15 -7.85 -30.13
CA ALA A 625 37.03 -7.90 -31.06
C ALA A 625 35.81 -8.58 -30.42
N GLN A 626 35.97 -9.74 -29.77
CA GLN A 626 34.89 -10.46 -29.10
C GLN A 626 34.28 -9.69 -27.90
N ARG A 627 35.02 -8.74 -27.30
CA ARG A 627 34.50 -7.87 -26.22
C ARG A 627 33.86 -6.57 -26.70
N ALA A 628 33.99 -6.24 -27.99
CA ALA A 628 33.53 -4.98 -28.53
C ALA A 628 32.07 -5.12 -28.97
N HIS A 629 31.14 -4.92 -28.02
CA HIS A 629 29.70 -5.06 -28.27
C HIS A 629 29.18 -4.15 -29.39
N TRP A 630 29.84 -3.02 -29.66
CA TRP A 630 29.50 -2.15 -30.78
C TRP A 630 29.74 -2.77 -32.17
N ARG A 631 30.45 -3.91 -32.24
CA ARG A 631 30.68 -4.68 -33.47
C ARG A 631 29.72 -5.85 -33.64
N LEU A 632 28.92 -6.14 -32.61
CA LEU A 632 27.98 -7.23 -32.59
C LEU A 632 26.57 -6.67 -32.76
N ASN A 633 25.74 -7.35 -33.55
CA ASN A 633 24.32 -7.08 -33.55
C ASN A 633 23.66 -7.60 -32.25
N TRP A 634 22.41 -7.24 -32.00
CA TRP A 634 21.72 -7.62 -30.76
C TRP A 634 21.58 -9.13 -30.57
N ASN A 635 21.33 -9.88 -31.64
CA ASN A 635 21.20 -11.34 -31.58
C ASN A 635 22.54 -11.98 -31.22
N GLU A 636 23.66 -11.51 -31.79
CA GLU A 636 25.00 -11.98 -31.46
C GLU A 636 25.37 -11.69 -30.00
N ARG A 637 24.99 -10.51 -29.48
CA ARG A 637 25.20 -10.16 -28.07
C ARG A 637 24.36 -11.03 -27.14
N LEU A 638 23.10 -11.28 -27.48
CA LEU A 638 22.20 -12.12 -26.69
C LEU A 638 22.66 -13.58 -26.66
N ALA A 639 23.13 -14.09 -27.81
CA ALA A 639 23.63 -15.45 -28.00
C ALA A 639 24.91 -15.75 -27.25
N CYS A 640 25.69 -14.71 -26.87
CA CYS A 640 26.91 -14.86 -26.08
C CYS A 640 26.64 -15.70 -24.82
N ASN A 641 25.92 -15.15 -23.83
CA ASN A 641 25.63 -15.87 -22.59
C ASN A 641 24.37 -16.77 -22.65
N ALA A 642 23.87 -17.10 -23.85
CA ALA A 642 22.69 -17.94 -24.01
C ALA A 642 23.01 -19.40 -23.70
N ARG A 643 22.13 -20.07 -22.96
CA ARG A 643 22.27 -21.50 -22.70
C ARG A 643 22.12 -22.28 -23.99
N SER A 644 23.08 -23.16 -24.26
CA SER A 644 23.06 -24.00 -25.47
C SER A 644 21.82 -24.90 -25.45
N SER A 645 21.18 -25.09 -26.60
CA SER A 645 20.13 -26.11 -26.78
C SER A 645 20.65 -27.53 -26.57
N SER A 646 21.97 -27.74 -26.66
CA SER A 646 22.65 -29.01 -26.37
C SER A 646 23.06 -29.17 -24.90
N ALA A 647 22.78 -28.19 -24.04
CA ALA A 647 23.10 -28.29 -22.61
C ALA A 647 22.21 -29.38 -21.97
N PRO A 648 22.73 -30.14 -20.98
CA PRO A 648 21.94 -31.16 -20.31
C PRO A 648 20.69 -30.53 -19.67
N PRO A 649 19.52 -31.20 -19.71
CA PRO A 649 18.30 -30.67 -19.14
C PRO A 649 18.45 -30.44 -17.64
N LEU A 650 17.88 -29.35 -17.14
CA LEU A 650 17.86 -29.07 -15.71
C LEU A 650 16.54 -29.60 -15.14
N SER A 651 16.61 -30.56 -14.21
CA SER A 651 15.44 -31.06 -13.49
C SER A 651 15.42 -30.55 -12.06
N ILE A 652 14.39 -29.76 -11.74
CA ILE A 652 14.11 -29.19 -10.41
C ILE A 652 12.75 -29.71 -9.96
N THR A 653 12.71 -30.33 -8.79
CA THR A 653 11.45 -30.75 -8.16
C THR A 653 11.11 -29.76 -7.05
N LEU A 654 9.99 -29.06 -7.22
CA LEU A 654 9.42 -28.16 -6.22
C LEU A 654 8.17 -28.81 -5.61
N HIS A 655 8.19 -29.00 -4.30
CA HIS A 655 7.07 -29.61 -3.58
C HIS A 655 6.00 -28.57 -3.20
N GLY A 656 4.79 -29.03 -2.86
CA GLY A 656 3.75 -28.22 -2.21
C GLY A 656 2.96 -27.24 -3.07
N LEU A 657 3.21 -27.19 -4.38
CA LEU A 657 2.34 -26.48 -5.31
C LEU A 657 1.09 -27.32 -5.64
N PRO A 658 -0.12 -26.74 -5.62
CA PRO A 658 -1.34 -27.43 -6.03
C PRO A 658 -1.30 -27.87 -7.50
N ALA A 659 -1.89 -29.02 -7.81
CA ALA A 659 -1.97 -29.55 -9.18
C ALA A 659 -2.68 -28.59 -10.15
N THR A 660 -3.68 -27.86 -9.68
CA THR A 660 -4.40 -26.84 -10.47
C THR A 660 -3.48 -25.69 -10.89
N PHE A 661 -2.61 -25.23 -9.98
CA PHE A 661 -1.62 -24.19 -10.27
C PHE A 661 -0.57 -24.71 -11.26
N ALA A 662 -0.12 -25.96 -11.08
CA ALA A 662 0.82 -26.59 -11.99
C ALA A 662 0.25 -26.69 -13.41
N GLN A 663 -1.01 -27.13 -13.56
CA GLN A 663 -1.70 -27.20 -14.85
C GLN A 663 -1.87 -25.82 -15.51
N PHE A 664 -2.22 -24.79 -14.74
CA PHE A 664 -2.45 -23.45 -15.29
C PHE A 664 -1.19 -22.84 -15.91
N PHE A 665 -0.01 -23.15 -15.35
CA PHE A 665 1.28 -22.64 -15.83
C PHE A 665 2.14 -23.72 -16.51
N ASP A 666 1.55 -24.84 -16.94
CA ASP A 666 2.25 -25.93 -17.63
C ASP A 666 3.49 -26.49 -16.90
N PHE A 667 3.42 -26.61 -15.57
CA PHE A 667 4.39 -27.36 -14.79
C PHE A 667 4.10 -28.87 -14.89
N ALA A 668 5.14 -29.66 -15.15
CA ALA A 668 5.05 -31.12 -15.11
C ALA A 668 4.76 -31.60 -13.68
N LEU A 669 3.74 -32.44 -13.52
CA LEU A 669 3.41 -33.09 -12.25
C LEU A 669 4.23 -34.37 -12.10
N VAL A 670 4.98 -34.46 -11.00
CA VAL A 670 5.58 -35.72 -10.57
C VAL A 670 4.48 -36.49 -9.85
N THR A 671 4.03 -37.61 -10.43
CA THR A 671 3.14 -38.54 -9.73
C THR A 671 3.88 -39.08 -8.51
N ALA A 672 3.27 -38.98 -7.33
CA ALA A 672 3.79 -39.66 -6.15
C ALA A 672 3.68 -41.16 -6.40
N ASP A 673 4.82 -41.85 -6.44
CA ASP A 673 4.89 -43.31 -6.27
C ASP A 673 4.61 -43.69 -4.80
#